data_AF-A0A813GHP2-F1
#
_entry.id   AF-A0A813GHP2-F1
#
_cell.length_a   1.000
_cell.length_b   1.000
_cell.length_c   1.000
_cell.angle_alpha   90.00
_cell.angle_beta   90.00
_cell.angle_gamma   90.00
#
_symmetry.space_group_name_H-M   'P 1'
#
loop_
_entity.id
_entity.type
_entity.pdbx_description
1 polymer ?
#
loop_
_entity_poly.entity_id
_entity_poly.type
_entity_poly.pdbx_seq_one_letter_code
_entity_poly.pdbx_strand_id
1 'polypeptide(L)'
;MRVSPDEITYNAAISSCEKGGKWQLALHLLSSMPDARLVPNMITYSAAISACEKGGQWQLSLNLLSRMPEAGVVPNQITYSATISACEKGGQWQLALNLLSRMPEARVVPNQITYNSAISACSKGGQWQLALNLLSRMPEAMVMPDQITYNAAISACSRGGQWQLALNLLSRMPEARVVPNQITCSAAISACEKGGQWQLTLSLLSAMPEMKVTPDAISYCAVMESLDSGGQWLEALSLLQQMLAAGLEAIPQARRMAISACSRAGCWQEALSATGVAEISEVTASDLDSFGILLMECEQRDLHSLELSSELSMSRRLSAAAPGFLPRQSLLKPLFAGVACSHISTRSLSYHRELALLRYVLETAQPGHPATVAEAFDAFGRNLGSSGSWAKFAGGSKAMALLAAMRAGPPAHQSDTVGVLEIGTYCGNSALRLAAALPGVRVTTLELDPLLVAIARTLVAFAGLCGAIDVWTGHSGLLIPRLKRRLVERSPTLQSRPCFSAIFMDRWGYDKDLALIQEHELLQRTGGVLVADNVLTTAAASFLWKVAGPTASFASQVVAVSEVADNASEDWMSVSVSMDQNSGLQSCLEALPTELAELQAESECFRQRVVADGGSGAEVAKSEKPAFTLHAKATLARAGIGPGN
;
A
#
# COMPACT_ATOMS: atom_id res chain seq x y z
N MET A 1 61.26 3.19 32.15
CA MET A 1 60.23 3.05 33.20
C MET A 1 58.94 2.58 32.55
N ARG A 2 58.41 1.41 32.92
CA ARG A 2 57.00 1.08 32.60
C ARG A 2 56.15 1.78 33.65
N VAL A 3 55.41 2.80 33.25
CA VAL A 3 54.44 3.47 34.11
C VAL A 3 53.21 2.58 34.17
N SER A 4 52.85 2.08 35.34
CA SER A 4 51.62 1.30 35.54
C SER A 4 50.42 2.25 35.50
N PRO A 5 49.36 1.94 34.75
CA PRO A 5 48.15 2.77 34.72
C PRO A 5 47.53 2.83 36.13
N ASP A 6 47.15 4.04 36.53
CA ASP A 6 46.51 4.33 37.80
C ASP A 6 44.99 4.52 37.64
N GLU A 7 44.29 4.79 38.74
CA GLU A 7 42.84 5.00 38.78
C GLU A 7 42.39 6.15 37.86
N ILE A 8 43.18 7.22 37.76
CA ILE A 8 42.91 8.36 36.89
C ILE A 8 42.97 7.93 35.42
N THR A 9 43.97 7.14 35.05
CA THR A 9 44.14 6.60 33.70
C THR A 9 42.95 5.72 33.29
N TYR A 10 42.49 4.84 34.17
CA TYR A 10 41.30 4.01 33.92
C TYR A 10 40.02 4.85 33.81
N ASN A 11 39.81 5.81 34.71
CA ASN A 11 38.65 6.70 34.67
C ASN A 11 38.60 7.52 33.38
N ALA A 12 39.76 8.03 32.92
CA ALA A 12 39.86 8.74 31.66
C ALA A 12 39.56 7.84 30.45
N ALA A 13 40.07 6.61 30.45
CA ALA A 13 39.81 5.63 29.38
C ALA A 13 38.33 5.24 29.30
N ILE A 14 37.69 4.97 30.45
CA ILE A 14 36.26 4.63 30.52
C ILE A 14 35.40 5.84 30.11
N SER A 15 35.75 7.05 30.54
CA SER A 15 35.06 8.29 30.12
C SER A 15 35.23 8.56 28.62
N SER A 16 36.37 8.18 28.03
CA SER A 16 36.55 8.23 26.58
C SER A 16 35.65 7.23 25.85
N CYS A 17 35.52 6.00 26.40
CA CYS A 17 34.60 4.99 25.89
C CYS A 17 33.14 5.46 25.98
N GLU A 18 32.76 6.14 27.06
CA GLU A 18 31.45 6.76 27.24
C GLU A 18 31.17 7.81 26.15
N LYS A 19 32.13 8.69 25.84
CA LYS A 19 31.98 9.67 24.74
C LYS A 19 31.90 9.00 23.36
N GLY A 20 32.60 7.87 23.18
CA GLY A 20 32.58 7.09 21.95
C GLY A 20 31.47 6.04 21.85
N GLY A 21 30.57 5.92 22.83
CA GLY A 21 29.51 4.90 22.85
C GLY A 21 30.00 3.45 22.93
N LYS A 22 31.28 3.21 23.27
CA LYS A 22 31.93 1.89 23.31
C LYS A 22 31.69 1.19 24.66
N TRP A 23 30.44 0.83 24.93
CA TRP A 23 30.04 0.26 26.21
C TRP A 23 30.74 -1.07 26.54
N GLN A 24 31.03 -1.93 25.56
CA GLN A 24 31.74 -3.19 25.79
C GLN A 24 33.14 -2.94 26.35
N LEU A 25 33.86 -1.97 25.77
CA LEU A 25 35.21 -1.63 26.20
C LEU A 25 35.20 -0.95 27.57
N ALA A 26 34.21 -0.09 27.84
CA ALA A 26 34.02 0.52 29.16
C ALA A 26 33.83 -0.53 30.26
N LEU A 27 33.00 -1.55 30.00
CA LEU A 27 32.79 -2.66 30.93
C LEU A 27 34.02 -3.55 31.10
N HIS A 28 34.75 -3.82 30.02
CA HIS A 28 35.99 -4.59 30.08
C HIS A 28 37.05 -3.88 30.93
N LEU A 29 37.23 -2.56 30.72
CA LEU A 29 38.13 -1.74 31.53
C LEU A 29 37.70 -1.71 33.01
N LEU A 30 36.42 -1.55 33.29
CA LEU A 30 35.90 -1.62 34.67
C LEU A 30 36.19 -3.00 35.31
N SER A 31 35.99 -4.09 34.58
CA SER A 31 36.20 -5.46 35.08
C SER A 31 37.67 -5.83 35.30
N SER A 32 38.60 -5.16 34.61
CA SER A 32 40.05 -5.43 34.71
C SER A 32 40.76 -4.58 35.77
N MET A 33 40.09 -3.60 36.40
CA MET A 33 40.67 -2.81 37.48
C MET A 33 41.13 -3.64 38.69
N PRO A 34 40.37 -4.66 39.15
CA PRO A 34 40.81 -5.53 40.24
C PRO A 34 42.09 -6.30 39.91
N ASP A 35 42.26 -6.75 38.66
CA ASP A 35 43.48 -7.43 38.19
C ASP A 35 44.70 -6.50 38.24
N ALA A 36 44.47 -5.19 38.05
CA ALA A 36 45.46 -4.13 38.23
C ALA A 36 45.61 -3.67 39.70
N ARG A 37 44.94 -4.31 40.66
CA ARG A 37 44.90 -3.95 42.09
C ARG A 37 44.34 -2.54 42.36
N LEU A 38 43.46 -2.07 41.47
CA LEU A 38 42.76 -0.79 41.61
C LEU A 38 41.31 -1.04 42.05
N VAL A 39 40.75 -0.09 42.83
CA VAL A 39 39.36 -0.16 43.30
C VAL A 39 38.51 0.80 42.44
N PRO A 40 37.49 0.31 41.72
CA PRO A 40 36.56 1.18 41.02
C PRO A 40 35.86 2.14 41.97
N ASN A 41 35.80 3.42 41.61
CA ASN A 41 35.17 4.45 42.42
C ASN A 41 33.86 4.95 41.78
N MET A 42 33.24 5.97 42.39
CA MET A 42 32.01 6.58 41.89
C MET A 42 32.14 7.10 40.44
N ILE A 43 33.28 7.66 40.06
CA ILE A 43 33.55 8.17 38.71
C ILE A 43 33.61 7.00 37.72
N THR A 44 34.32 5.93 38.07
CA THR A 44 34.44 4.72 37.24
C THR A 44 33.08 4.11 36.92
N TYR A 45 32.25 3.90 37.96
CA TYR A 45 30.90 3.36 37.80
C TYR A 45 29.98 4.31 37.02
N SER A 46 30.05 5.63 37.29
CA SER A 46 29.23 6.62 36.57
C SER A 46 29.52 6.64 35.07
N ALA A 47 30.80 6.60 34.69
CA ALA A 47 31.21 6.58 33.30
C ALA A 47 30.81 5.26 32.61
N ALA A 48 30.95 4.11 33.28
CA ALA A 48 30.54 2.81 32.74
C ALA A 48 29.02 2.69 32.55
N ILE A 49 28.23 3.17 33.53
CA ILE A 49 26.76 3.25 33.45
C ILE A 49 26.33 4.17 32.30
N SER A 50 26.94 5.36 32.18
CA SER A 50 26.65 6.31 31.10
C SER A 50 27.05 5.77 29.71
N ALA A 51 28.12 4.97 29.63
CA ALA A 51 28.45 4.24 28.41
C ALA A 51 27.38 3.20 28.06
N CYS A 52 26.87 2.44 29.04
CA CYS A 52 25.75 1.50 28.85
C CYS A 52 24.47 2.22 28.39
N GLU A 53 24.16 3.38 28.98
CA GLU A 53 23.03 4.23 28.58
C GLU A 53 23.13 4.66 27.11
N LYS A 54 24.30 5.11 26.65
CA LYS A 54 24.52 5.46 25.25
C LYS A 54 24.48 4.25 24.31
N GLY A 55 24.88 3.08 24.82
CA GLY A 55 24.78 1.79 24.12
C GLY A 55 23.41 1.12 24.17
N GLY A 56 22.40 1.73 24.82
CA GLY A 56 21.06 1.15 24.98
C GLY A 56 21.00 -0.11 25.87
N GLN A 57 22.05 -0.39 26.66
CA GLN A 57 22.18 -1.60 27.48
C GLN A 57 21.58 -1.43 28.88
N TRP A 58 20.25 -1.36 28.95
CA TRP A 58 19.54 -1.07 30.19
C TRP A 58 19.74 -2.13 31.28
N GLN A 59 19.84 -3.42 30.94
CA GLN A 59 20.09 -4.50 31.91
C GLN A 59 21.46 -4.35 32.57
N LEU A 60 22.49 -4.03 31.78
CA LEU A 60 23.85 -3.84 32.28
C LEU A 60 23.93 -2.59 33.15
N SER A 61 23.26 -1.50 32.75
CA SER A 61 23.15 -0.28 33.55
C SER A 61 22.53 -0.55 34.93
N LEU A 62 21.42 -1.31 34.97
CA LEU A 62 20.76 -1.72 36.23
C LEU A 62 21.66 -2.59 37.09
N ASN A 63 22.34 -3.58 36.49
CA ASN A 63 23.24 -4.48 37.21
C ASN A 63 24.43 -3.71 37.83
N LEU A 64 25.00 -2.76 37.09
CA LEU A 64 26.07 -1.92 37.63
C LEU A 64 25.58 -1.05 38.79
N LEU A 65 24.41 -0.41 38.66
CA LEU A 65 23.83 0.41 39.72
C LEU A 65 23.58 -0.42 41.00
N SER A 66 23.08 -1.66 40.86
CA SER A 66 22.84 -2.54 42.02
C SER A 66 24.12 -3.06 42.67
N ARG A 67 25.23 -3.15 41.93
CA ARG A 67 26.53 -3.62 42.44
C ARG A 67 27.34 -2.52 43.14
N MET A 68 27.02 -1.24 42.94
CA MET A 68 27.77 -0.15 43.56
C MET A 68 27.79 -0.27 45.11
N PRO A 69 26.67 -0.51 45.82
CA PRO A 69 26.70 -0.69 47.27
C PRO A 69 27.51 -1.91 47.73
N GLU A 70 27.48 -3.01 46.98
CA GLU A 70 28.29 -4.21 47.26
C GLU A 70 29.79 -3.92 47.14
N ALA A 71 30.16 -3.02 46.23
CA ALA A 71 31.52 -2.52 46.05
C ALA A 71 31.89 -1.39 47.04
N GLY A 72 31.02 -1.03 48.00
CA GLY A 72 31.25 0.07 48.93
C GLY A 72 31.17 1.46 48.29
N VAL A 73 30.61 1.58 47.09
CA VAL A 73 30.46 2.84 46.35
C VAL A 73 29.01 3.31 46.44
N VAL A 74 28.81 4.56 46.88
CA VAL A 74 27.47 5.14 47.01
C VAL A 74 26.97 5.63 45.64
N PRO A 75 25.81 5.15 45.13
CA PRO A 75 25.19 5.71 43.94
C PRO A 75 24.85 7.19 44.10
N ASN A 76 24.94 7.95 43.02
CA ASN A 76 24.66 9.39 43.03
C ASN A 76 23.61 9.77 41.99
N GLN A 77 23.32 11.06 41.87
CA GLN A 77 22.33 11.57 40.91
C GLN A 77 22.65 11.21 39.45
N ILE A 78 23.94 11.14 39.08
CA ILE A 78 24.39 10.81 37.73
C ILE A 78 24.08 9.34 37.43
N THR A 79 24.45 8.41 38.33
CA THR A 79 24.23 6.97 38.10
C THR A 79 22.75 6.60 38.04
N TYR A 80 21.91 7.22 38.87
CA TYR A 80 20.46 7.06 38.80
C TYR A 80 19.89 7.63 37.49
N SER A 81 20.25 8.86 37.12
CA SER A 81 19.72 9.51 35.91
C SER A 81 20.12 8.76 34.65
N ALA A 82 21.38 8.32 34.54
CA ALA A 82 21.85 7.51 33.42
C ALA A 82 21.14 6.15 33.37
N THR A 83 20.90 5.50 34.50
CA THR A 83 20.17 4.22 34.51
C THR A 83 18.70 4.37 34.14
N ILE A 84 18.04 5.45 34.58
CA ILE A 84 16.67 5.79 34.18
C ILE A 84 16.60 6.10 32.67
N SER A 85 17.55 6.87 32.13
CA SER A 85 17.69 7.12 30.69
C SER A 85 17.96 5.82 29.90
N ALA A 86 18.75 4.89 30.43
CA ALA A 86 18.96 3.59 29.82
C ALA A 86 17.64 2.79 29.77
N CYS A 87 16.87 2.79 30.86
CA CYS A 87 15.54 2.16 30.91
C CYS A 87 14.56 2.80 29.91
N GLU A 88 14.60 4.13 29.77
CA GLU A 88 13.83 4.87 28.77
C GLU A 88 14.14 4.41 27.33
N LYS A 89 15.42 4.26 26.99
CA LYS A 89 15.86 3.75 25.68
C LYS A 89 15.52 2.27 25.48
N GLY A 90 15.51 1.49 26.56
CA GLY A 90 15.11 0.08 26.59
C GLY A 90 13.60 -0.18 26.66
N GLY A 91 12.76 0.87 26.66
CA GLY A 91 11.31 0.76 26.77
C GLY A 91 10.79 0.27 28.13
N GLN A 92 11.63 0.27 29.17
CA GLN A 92 11.33 -0.26 30.50
C GLN A 92 10.76 0.82 31.43
N TRP A 93 9.56 1.32 31.14
CA TRP A 93 8.97 2.44 31.87
C TRP A 93 8.69 2.12 33.34
N GLN A 94 8.29 0.89 33.69
CA GLN A 94 8.06 0.48 35.08
C GLN A 94 9.35 0.58 35.92
N LEU A 95 10.47 0.13 35.34
CA LEU A 95 11.78 0.18 36.01
C LEU A 95 12.27 1.62 36.17
N ALA A 96 12.06 2.46 35.14
CA ALA A 96 12.38 3.89 35.22
C ALA A 96 11.62 4.58 36.38
N LEU A 97 10.33 4.30 36.54
CA LEU A 97 9.52 4.83 37.64
C LEU A 97 9.93 4.28 39.00
N ASN A 98 10.22 2.97 39.09
CA ASN A 98 10.69 2.35 40.33
C ASN A 98 12.02 2.97 40.80
N LEU A 99 12.96 3.19 39.89
CA LEU A 99 14.23 3.85 40.20
C LEU A 99 14.01 5.29 40.69
N LEU A 100 13.17 6.07 40.00
CA LEU A 100 12.84 7.43 40.42
C LEU A 100 12.25 7.45 41.84
N SER A 101 11.33 6.53 42.16
CA SER A 101 10.73 6.45 43.51
C SER A 101 11.72 6.03 44.60
N ARG A 102 12.81 5.33 44.25
CA ARG A 102 13.84 4.88 45.20
C ARG A 102 14.93 5.90 45.47
N MET A 103 15.05 6.96 44.66
CA MET A 103 16.07 7.98 44.85
C MET A 103 16.00 8.67 46.22
N PRO A 104 14.81 9.06 46.75
CA PRO A 104 14.71 9.61 48.10
C PRO A 104 15.15 8.65 49.21
N GLU A 105 14.83 7.35 49.09
CA GLU A 105 15.28 6.31 50.03
C GLU A 105 16.81 6.18 50.03
N ALA A 106 17.43 6.33 48.85
CA ALA A 106 18.87 6.38 48.68
C ALA A 106 19.49 7.74 49.04
N ARG A 107 18.71 8.70 49.56
CA ARG A 107 19.13 10.09 49.85
C ARG A 107 19.72 10.83 48.64
N VAL A 108 19.28 10.48 47.44
CA VAL A 108 19.63 11.14 46.19
C VAL A 108 18.46 11.99 45.72
N VAL A 109 18.69 13.27 45.45
CA VAL A 109 17.64 14.18 44.97
C VAL A 109 17.52 14.04 43.45
N PRO A 110 16.34 13.74 42.88
CA PRO A 110 16.13 13.77 41.43
C PRO A 110 16.35 15.18 40.87
N ASN A 111 16.88 15.29 39.65
CA ASN A 111 16.92 16.55 38.92
C ASN A 111 16.02 16.52 37.68
N GLN A 112 16.05 17.61 36.92
CA GLN A 112 15.34 17.78 35.66
C GLN A 112 15.64 16.66 34.66
N ILE A 113 16.90 16.21 34.54
CA ILE A 113 17.27 15.10 33.64
C ILE A 113 16.58 13.81 34.08
N THR A 114 16.60 13.52 35.38
CA THR A 114 15.93 12.33 35.95
C THR A 114 14.43 12.31 35.62
N TYR A 115 13.74 13.43 35.84
CA TYR A 115 12.31 13.56 35.54
C TYR A 115 12.03 13.47 34.03
N ASN A 116 12.83 14.14 33.21
CA ASN A 116 12.68 14.13 31.75
C ASN A 116 12.78 12.71 31.19
N SER A 117 13.76 11.92 31.63
CA SER A 117 13.89 10.52 31.22
C SER A 117 12.74 9.64 31.72
N ALA A 118 12.26 9.85 32.95
CA ALA A 118 11.10 9.10 33.47
C ALA A 118 9.80 9.42 32.72
N ILE A 119 9.54 10.71 32.41
CA ILE A 119 8.39 11.16 31.62
C ILE A 119 8.49 10.64 30.18
N SER A 120 9.67 10.71 29.57
CA SER A 120 9.93 10.13 28.24
C SER A 120 9.71 8.62 28.22
N ALA A 121 10.11 7.90 29.28
CA ALA A 121 9.88 6.46 29.40
C ALA A 121 8.39 6.14 29.45
N CYS A 122 7.62 6.89 30.24
CA CYS A 122 6.15 6.78 30.29
C CYS A 122 5.53 7.06 28.91
N SER A 123 6.00 8.11 28.22
CA SER A 123 5.58 8.45 26.85
C SER A 123 5.77 7.27 25.89
N LYS A 124 6.98 6.71 25.84
CA LYS A 124 7.31 5.54 25.01
C LYS A 124 6.51 4.29 25.39
N GLY A 125 6.21 4.11 26.68
CA GLY A 125 5.35 3.04 27.20
C GLY A 125 3.85 3.25 27.06
N GLY A 126 3.40 4.35 26.42
CA GLY A 126 1.98 4.67 26.25
C GLY A 126 1.25 5.11 27.53
N GLN A 127 1.98 5.37 28.61
CA GLN A 127 1.43 5.70 29.93
C GLN A 127 1.27 7.21 30.12
N TRP A 128 0.37 7.82 29.34
CA TRP A 128 0.20 9.28 29.31
C TRP A 128 -0.25 9.85 30.66
N GLN A 129 -1.10 9.15 31.42
CA GLN A 129 -1.56 9.61 32.73
C GLN A 129 -0.38 9.73 33.72
N LEU A 130 0.53 8.75 33.71
CA LEU A 130 1.71 8.75 34.57
C LEU A 130 2.69 9.86 34.16
N ALA A 131 2.86 10.09 32.86
CA ALA A 131 3.68 11.20 32.35
C ALA A 131 3.16 12.57 32.85
N LEU A 132 1.85 12.79 32.81
CA LEU A 132 1.23 14.03 33.32
C LEU A 132 1.30 14.14 34.83
N ASN A 133 1.11 13.04 35.56
CA ASN A 133 1.27 13.02 37.01
C ASN A 133 2.70 13.42 37.41
N LEU A 134 3.72 12.86 36.76
CA LEU A 134 5.11 13.22 37.01
C LEU A 134 5.38 14.71 36.73
N LEU A 135 4.91 15.24 35.59
CA LEU A 135 5.04 16.66 35.27
C LEU A 135 4.43 17.55 36.37
N SER A 136 3.25 17.19 36.88
CA SER A 136 2.57 17.96 37.93
C SER A 136 3.29 17.92 39.30
N ARG A 137 4.06 16.86 39.57
CA ARG A 137 4.79 16.65 40.83
C ARG A 137 6.19 17.26 40.84
N MET A 138 6.72 17.68 39.69
CA MET A 138 8.06 18.29 39.63
C MET A 138 8.20 19.53 40.54
N PRO A 139 7.23 20.48 40.58
CA PRO A 139 7.31 21.61 41.50
C PRO A 139 7.30 21.21 42.99
N GLU A 140 6.57 20.15 43.36
CA GLU A 140 6.58 19.60 44.73
C GLU A 140 7.97 19.10 45.13
N ALA A 141 8.74 18.59 44.15
CA ALA A 141 10.12 18.18 44.31
C ALA A 141 11.13 19.32 44.14
N MET A 142 10.67 20.58 44.04
CA MET A 142 11.49 21.77 43.77
C MET A 142 12.30 21.67 42.46
N VAL A 143 11.81 20.92 41.49
CA VAL A 143 12.38 20.82 40.13
C VAL A 143 11.45 21.55 39.16
N MET A 144 11.98 22.51 38.41
CA MET A 144 11.17 23.23 37.42
C MET A 144 11.11 22.45 36.11
N PRO A 145 9.91 22.25 35.53
CA PRO A 145 9.79 21.70 34.18
C PRO A 145 10.47 22.59 33.15
N ASP A 146 11.19 21.99 32.22
CA ASP A 146 11.81 22.66 31.09
C ASP A 146 11.14 22.29 29.78
N GLN A 147 11.71 22.80 28.69
CA GLN A 147 11.25 22.51 27.34
C GLN A 147 11.24 21.01 27.03
N ILE A 148 12.25 20.27 27.49
CA ILE A 148 12.34 18.82 27.28
C ILE A 148 11.23 18.11 28.07
N THR A 149 10.92 18.55 29.29
CA THR A 149 9.81 18.01 30.10
C THR A 149 8.48 18.15 29.36
N TYR A 150 8.16 19.35 28.86
CA TYR A 150 6.92 19.60 28.14
C TYR A 150 6.85 18.80 26.83
N ASN A 151 7.96 18.71 26.08
CA ASN A 151 8.02 17.91 24.85
C ASN A 151 7.69 16.43 25.11
N ALA A 152 8.25 15.86 26.18
CA ALA A 152 7.99 14.48 26.55
C ALA A 152 6.52 14.26 26.98
N ALA A 153 5.95 15.18 27.76
CA ALA A 153 4.55 15.12 28.21
C ALA A 153 3.54 15.29 27.06
N ILE A 154 3.77 16.24 26.14
CA ILE A 154 2.95 16.44 24.93
C ILE A 154 3.05 15.21 24.02
N SER A 155 4.25 14.65 23.84
CA SER A 155 4.45 13.40 23.09
C SER A 155 3.71 12.23 23.72
N ALA A 156 3.63 12.18 25.06
CA ALA A 156 2.87 11.16 25.78
C ALA A 156 1.36 11.30 25.49
N CYS A 157 0.85 12.53 25.51
CA CYS A 157 -0.55 12.83 25.14
C CYS A 157 -0.86 12.43 23.69
N SER A 158 0.04 12.72 22.73
CA SER A 158 -0.07 12.28 21.34
C SER A 158 -0.19 10.74 21.25
N ARG A 159 0.70 10.01 21.92
CA ARG A 159 0.66 8.53 21.93
C ARG A 159 -0.57 7.96 22.63
N GLY A 160 -1.13 8.68 23.60
CA GLY A 160 -2.37 8.34 24.28
C GLY A 160 -3.66 8.80 23.58
N GLY A 161 -3.55 9.42 22.39
CA GLY A 161 -4.70 9.99 21.67
C GLY A 161 -5.37 11.19 22.36
N GLN A 162 -4.73 11.79 23.37
CA GLN A 162 -5.28 12.87 24.19
C GLN A 162 -4.93 14.25 23.60
N TRP A 163 -5.47 14.57 22.43
CA TRP A 163 -5.12 15.80 21.70
C TRP A 163 -5.50 17.08 22.45
N GLN A 164 -6.61 17.10 23.19
CA GLN A 164 -7.01 18.27 23.98
C GLN A 164 -5.99 18.59 25.07
N LEU A 165 -5.47 17.56 25.75
CA LEU A 165 -4.46 17.72 26.79
C LEU A 165 -3.13 18.17 26.20
N ALA A 166 -2.75 17.67 25.02
CA ALA A 166 -1.56 18.11 24.30
C ALA A 166 -1.61 19.63 24.00
N LEU A 167 -2.76 20.12 23.50
CA LEU A 167 -2.96 21.56 23.24
C LEU A 167 -3.01 22.39 24.52
N ASN A 168 -3.66 21.88 25.57
CA ASN A 168 -3.68 22.56 26.88
C ASN A 168 -2.26 22.74 27.42
N LEU A 169 -1.42 21.70 27.38
CA LEU A 169 -0.02 21.79 27.80
C LEU A 169 0.75 22.81 26.98
N LEU A 170 0.61 22.80 25.66
CA LEU A 170 1.27 23.78 24.78
C LEU A 170 0.87 25.22 25.17
N SER A 171 -0.42 25.47 25.41
CA SER A 171 -0.93 26.80 25.78
C SER A 171 -0.44 27.28 27.15
N ARG A 172 -0.06 26.36 28.05
CA ARG A 172 0.43 26.68 29.41
C ARG A 172 1.94 26.88 29.50
N MET A 173 2.71 26.52 28.46
CA MET A 173 4.16 26.71 28.45
C MET A 173 4.59 28.18 28.70
N PRO A 174 3.94 29.21 28.11
CA PRO A 174 4.26 30.60 28.43
C PRO A 174 4.03 30.99 29.89
N GLU A 175 2.98 30.46 30.53
CA GLU A 175 2.72 30.66 31.97
C GLU A 175 3.85 30.08 32.82
N ALA A 176 4.40 28.94 32.40
CA ALA A 176 5.57 28.31 33.00
C ALA A 176 6.91 28.95 32.60
N ARG A 177 6.89 30.04 31.80
CA ARG A 177 8.08 30.70 31.24
C ARG A 177 8.95 29.78 30.38
N VAL A 178 8.35 28.79 29.75
CA VAL A 178 9.00 27.87 28.80
C VAL A 178 8.57 28.22 27.39
N VAL A 179 9.53 28.37 26.48
CA VAL A 179 9.24 28.69 25.07
C VAL A 179 9.11 27.40 24.26
N PRO A 180 8.01 27.19 23.52
CA PRO A 180 7.87 26.07 22.59
C PRO A 180 9.00 26.07 21.54
N ASN A 181 9.46 24.88 21.12
CA ASN A 181 10.24 24.73 19.89
C ASN A 181 9.49 23.88 18.88
N GLN A 182 10.20 23.61 17.79
CA GLN A 182 9.79 22.69 16.73
C GLN A 182 9.33 21.34 17.27
N ILE A 183 10.08 20.72 18.19
CA ILE A 183 9.70 19.42 18.78
C ILE A 183 8.36 19.55 19.53
N THR A 184 8.16 20.63 20.28
CA THR A 184 6.89 20.89 20.99
C THR A 184 5.72 20.97 20.02
N CYS A 185 5.86 21.78 18.97
CA CYS A 185 4.81 22.04 17.99
C CYS A 185 4.50 20.77 17.19
N SER A 186 5.52 20.06 16.69
CA SER A 186 5.36 18.81 15.96
C SER A 186 4.66 17.72 16.79
N ALA A 187 4.99 17.62 18.09
CA ALA A 187 4.31 16.68 19.00
C ALA A 187 2.82 17.04 19.20
N ALA A 188 2.50 18.33 19.30
CA ALA A 188 1.11 18.80 19.40
C ALA A 188 0.33 18.63 18.09
N ILE A 189 0.96 18.87 16.92
CA ILE A 189 0.38 18.60 15.60
C ILE A 189 0.08 17.10 15.47
N SER A 190 1.04 16.22 15.80
CA SER A 190 0.82 14.77 15.75
C SER A 190 -0.28 14.31 16.73
N ALA A 191 -0.44 14.98 17.88
CA ALA A 191 -1.56 14.69 18.77
C ALA A 191 -2.91 15.01 18.10
N CYS A 192 -3.03 16.17 17.47
CA CYS A 192 -4.24 16.59 16.76
C CYS A 192 -4.53 15.71 15.53
N GLU A 193 -3.51 15.29 14.80
CA GLU A 193 -3.59 14.35 13.69
C GLU A 193 -4.21 13.01 14.11
N LYS A 194 -3.68 12.38 15.16
CA LYS A 194 -4.27 11.17 15.75
C LYS A 194 -5.68 11.37 16.33
N GLY A 195 -6.01 12.62 16.70
CA GLY A 195 -7.35 13.02 17.12
C GLY A 195 -8.32 13.28 15.97
N GLY A 196 -7.88 13.15 14.71
CA GLY A 196 -8.66 13.46 13.51
C GLY A 196 -8.96 14.95 13.32
N GLN A 197 -8.28 15.85 14.04
CA GLN A 197 -8.56 17.29 14.07
C GLN A 197 -7.70 18.05 13.05
N TRP A 198 -7.95 17.83 11.76
CA TRP A 198 -7.14 18.42 10.68
C TRP A 198 -7.22 19.96 10.60
N GLN A 199 -8.30 20.58 11.07
CA GLN A 199 -8.37 22.04 11.15
C GLN A 199 -7.39 22.59 12.20
N LEU A 200 -7.26 21.86 13.32
CA LEU A 200 -6.36 22.26 14.39
C LEU A 200 -4.90 22.09 13.97
N THR A 201 -4.57 21.04 13.22
CA THR A 201 -3.20 20.84 12.68
C THR A 201 -2.79 21.98 11.75
N LEU A 202 -3.67 22.44 10.85
CA LEU A 202 -3.45 23.62 10.00
C LEU A 202 -3.30 24.91 10.81
N SER A 203 -4.20 25.13 11.78
CA SER A 203 -4.14 26.32 12.64
C SER A 203 -2.83 26.37 13.46
N LEU A 204 -2.35 25.21 13.90
CA LEU A 204 -1.16 25.12 14.71
C LEU A 204 0.10 25.34 13.86
N LEU A 205 0.14 24.80 12.64
CA LEU A 205 1.23 25.03 11.68
C LEU A 205 1.34 26.52 11.30
N SER A 206 0.22 27.17 11.03
CA SER A 206 0.17 28.61 10.71
C SER A 206 0.52 29.51 11.90
N ALA A 207 0.28 29.06 13.14
CA ALA A 207 0.68 29.77 14.35
C ALA A 207 2.17 29.59 14.73
N MET A 208 2.90 28.63 14.15
CA MET A 208 4.32 28.39 14.49
C MET A 208 5.21 29.65 14.29
N PRO A 209 5.10 30.41 13.18
CA PRO A 209 5.87 31.64 13.01
C PRO A 209 5.56 32.71 14.07
N GLU A 210 4.31 32.82 14.53
CA GLU A 210 3.91 33.73 15.60
C GLU A 210 4.56 33.33 16.94
N MET A 211 4.71 32.02 17.17
CA MET A 211 5.47 31.45 18.29
C MET A 211 7.00 31.55 18.11
N LYS A 212 7.48 32.18 17.04
CA LYS A 212 8.90 32.27 16.64
C LYS A 212 9.55 30.89 16.41
N VAL A 213 8.76 29.91 15.97
CA VAL A 213 9.20 28.56 15.61
C VAL A 213 9.05 28.40 14.11
N THR A 214 10.11 27.97 13.42
CA THR A 214 10.05 27.67 11.99
C THR A 214 9.51 26.25 11.77
N PRO A 215 8.43 26.04 10.99
CA PRO A 215 8.02 24.70 10.58
C PRO A 215 9.13 23.95 9.83
N ASP A 216 9.33 22.67 10.15
CA ASP A 216 10.15 21.73 9.37
C ASP A 216 9.31 20.79 8.51
N ALA A 217 10.00 20.00 7.70
CA ALA A 217 9.41 18.90 6.94
C ALA A 217 8.56 17.95 7.80
N ILE A 218 8.92 17.72 9.07
CA ILE A 218 8.16 16.86 9.98
C ILE A 218 6.82 17.50 10.33
N SER A 219 6.80 18.80 10.64
CA SER A 219 5.59 19.58 10.91
C SER A 219 4.63 19.53 9.72
N TYR A 220 5.14 19.80 8.50
CA TYR A 220 4.34 19.73 7.27
C TYR A 220 3.80 18.31 7.01
N CYS A 221 4.62 17.27 7.21
CA CYS A 221 4.16 15.88 7.03
C CYS A 221 3.05 15.49 8.00
N ALA A 222 3.13 15.89 9.28
CA ALA A 222 2.10 15.56 10.26
C ALA A 222 0.77 16.27 9.97
N VAL A 223 0.81 17.46 9.36
CA VAL A 223 -0.43 18.12 8.88
C VAL A 223 -0.98 17.41 7.65
N MET A 224 -0.15 17.09 6.65
CA MET A 224 -0.56 16.32 5.46
C MET A 224 -1.16 14.95 5.85
N GLU A 225 -0.46 14.22 6.72
CA GLU A 225 -1.00 13.44 7.85
C GLU A 225 -2.52 13.34 8.01
N SER A 226 -2.97 14.36 8.73
CA SER A 226 -4.35 14.63 9.09
C SER A 226 -5.24 15.04 7.91
N LEU A 227 -4.69 15.72 6.89
CA LEU A 227 -5.46 16.16 5.73
C LEU A 227 -5.84 14.99 4.81
N ASP A 228 -4.93 14.03 4.64
CA ASP A 228 -5.19 12.78 3.93
C ASP A 228 -6.28 11.96 4.65
N SER A 229 -6.14 11.81 5.97
CA SER A 229 -7.15 11.16 6.82
C SER A 229 -8.51 11.89 6.81
N GLY A 230 -8.49 13.23 6.69
CA GLY A 230 -9.69 14.08 6.59
C GLY A 230 -10.28 14.18 5.18
N GLY A 231 -9.61 13.65 4.15
CA GLY A 231 -9.99 13.74 2.75
C GLY A 231 -9.97 15.17 2.18
N GLN A 232 -9.12 16.05 2.74
CA GLN A 232 -8.96 17.45 2.34
C GLN A 232 -7.78 17.60 1.37
N TRP A 233 -7.96 17.11 0.14
CA TRP A 233 -6.90 17.04 -0.87
C TRP A 233 -6.40 18.41 -1.36
N LEU A 234 -7.29 19.40 -1.51
CA LEU A 234 -6.93 20.77 -1.92
C LEU A 234 -5.98 21.44 -0.93
N GLU A 235 -6.30 21.31 0.37
CA GLU A 235 -5.46 21.82 1.46
C GLU A 235 -4.10 21.12 1.45
N ALA A 236 -4.06 19.80 1.26
CA ALA A 236 -2.82 19.02 1.23
C ALA A 236 -1.89 19.45 0.08
N LEU A 237 -2.44 19.74 -1.10
CA LEU A 237 -1.69 20.27 -2.24
C LEU A 237 -1.16 21.68 -1.98
N SER A 238 -2.00 22.56 -1.43
CA SER A 238 -1.59 23.92 -1.09
C SER A 238 -0.44 23.92 -0.07
N LEU A 239 -0.48 22.98 0.88
CA LEU A 239 0.54 22.81 1.90
C LEU A 239 1.87 22.32 1.32
N LEU A 240 1.81 21.44 0.31
CA LEU A 240 3.00 20.95 -0.38
C LEU A 240 3.67 22.07 -1.17
N GLN A 241 2.89 22.92 -1.84
CA GLN A 241 3.40 24.11 -2.51
C GLN A 241 4.03 25.10 -1.53
N GLN A 242 3.41 25.33 -0.36
CA GLN A 242 3.98 26.17 0.70
C GLN A 242 5.31 25.61 1.24
N MET A 243 5.39 24.29 1.45
CA MET A 243 6.62 23.62 1.88
C MET A 243 7.76 23.79 0.87
N LEU A 244 7.47 23.61 -0.43
CA LEU A 244 8.45 23.81 -1.50
C LEU A 244 8.87 25.28 -1.64
N ALA A 245 7.91 26.22 -1.53
CA ALA A 245 8.18 27.65 -1.55
C ALA A 245 9.04 28.13 -0.35
N ALA A 246 8.94 27.42 0.79
CA ALA A 246 9.78 27.64 1.95
C ALA A 246 11.21 27.09 1.81
N GLY A 247 11.56 26.50 0.65
CA GLY A 247 12.89 25.94 0.38
C GLY A 247 13.17 24.62 1.10
N LEU A 248 12.14 23.96 1.62
CA LEU A 248 12.26 22.65 2.26
C LEU A 248 12.15 21.56 1.20
N GLU A 249 13.08 20.60 1.19
CA GLU A 249 12.96 19.42 0.34
C GLU A 249 11.73 18.61 0.76
N ALA A 250 10.79 18.43 -0.19
CA ALA A 250 9.63 17.59 0.02
C ALA A 250 10.08 16.14 0.22
N ILE A 251 10.14 15.70 1.49
CA ILE A 251 10.45 14.31 1.81
C ILE A 251 9.44 13.38 1.15
N PRO A 252 9.83 12.17 0.68
CA PRO A 252 8.96 11.27 -0.08
C PRO A 252 7.60 11.00 0.59
N GLN A 253 7.57 11.00 1.92
CA GLN A 253 6.35 10.91 2.74
C GLN A 253 5.35 12.04 2.44
N ALA A 254 5.77 13.30 2.39
CA ALA A 254 4.90 14.45 2.11
C ALA A 254 4.27 14.35 0.71
N ARG A 255 5.09 14.00 -0.29
CA ARG A 255 4.61 13.78 -1.66
C ARG A 255 3.63 12.61 -1.74
N ARG A 256 3.93 11.49 -1.08
CA ARG A 256 3.03 10.32 -0.99
C ARG A 256 1.64 10.72 -0.53
N MET A 257 1.57 11.53 0.52
CA MET A 257 0.31 11.87 1.17
C MET A 257 -0.54 12.84 0.37
N ALA A 258 0.08 13.82 -0.28
CA ALA A 258 -0.62 14.70 -1.22
C ALA A 258 -1.19 13.89 -2.41
N ILE A 259 -0.41 12.95 -2.96
CA ILE A 259 -0.85 12.10 -4.07
C ILE A 259 -1.97 11.13 -3.64
N SER A 260 -1.85 10.52 -2.46
CA SER A 260 -2.89 9.63 -1.90
C SER A 260 -4.22 10.37 -1.73
N ALA A 261 -4.18 11.58 -1.17
CA ALA A 261 -5.36 12.42 -0.99
C ALA A 261 -6.03 12.78 -2.33
N CYS A 262 -5.23 13.13 -3.35
CA CYS A 262 -5.73 13.43 -4.70
C CYS A 262 -6.27 12.20 -5.45
N SER A 263 -5.65 11.03 -5.26
CA SER A 263 -6.10 9.76 -5.83
C SER A 263 -7.48 9.35 -5.31
N ARG A 264 -7.71 9.47 -3.99
CA ARG A 264 -9.03 9.22 -3.38
C ARG A 264 -10.12 10.20 -3.85
N ALA A 265 -9.72 11.37 -4.34
CA ALA A 265 -10.62 12.41 -4.84
C ALA A 265 -10.86 12.35 -6.36
N GLY A 266 -10.13 11.52 -7.11
CA GLY A 266 -10.21 11.46 -8.58
C GLY A 266 -9.53 12.63 -9.32
N CYS A 267 -8.76 13.45 -8.60
CA CYS A 267 -8.15 14.71 -9.06
C CYS A 267 -6.65 14.49 -9.39
N TRP A 268 -6.38 13.68 -10.43
CA TRP A 268 -5.03 13.20 -10.75
C TRP A 268 -4.15 14.25 -11.46
N GLN A 269 -4.75 15.23 -12.13
CA GLN A 269 -4.03 16.32 -12.80
C GLN A 269 -3.31 17.21 -11.78
N GLU A 270 -3.97 17.51 -10.66
CA GLU A 270 -3.34 18.24 -9.57
C GLU A 270 -2.30 17.39 -8.82
N ALA A 271 -2.51 16.06 -8.72
CA ALA A 271 -1.52 15.13 -8.15
C ALA A 271 -0.18 15.10 -8.92
N LEU A 272 -0.24 15.18 -10.25
CA LEU A 272 0.94 15.32 -11.13
C LEU A 272 1.63 16.66 -10.94
N SER A 273 0.87 17.76 -10.90
CA SER A 273 1.44 19.09 -10.64
C SER A 273 2.17 19.16 -9.28
N ALA A 274 1.71 18.38 -8.30
CA ALA A 274 2.26 18.30 -6.94
C ALA A 274 3.61 17.58 -6.85
N THR A 275 3.91 16.65 -7.77
CA THR A 275 5.21 15.98 -7.85
C THR A 275 6.30 16.85 -8.47
N GLY A 276 5.94 18.05 -8.94
CA GLY A 276 6.82 18.94 -9.72
C GLY A 276 6.81 18.62 -11.22
N VAL A 277 5.89 17.76 -11.67
CA VAL A 277 5.72 17.38 -13.07
C VAL A 277 4.53 18.18 -13.62
N ALA A 278 4.81 19.22 -14.40
CA ALA A 278 3.76 20.13 -14.88
C ALA A 278 2.87 19.49 -15.96
N GLU A 279 3.39 18.49 -16.67
CA GLU A 279 2.70 17.72 -17.71
C GLU A 279 3.18 16.25 -17.72
N ILE A 280 2.31 15.31 -18.15
CA ILE A 280 2.66 13.87 -18.30
C ILE A 280 3.91 13.67 -19.20
N SER A 281 4.19 14.62 -20.09
CA SER A 281 5.33 14.65 -21.00
C SER A 281 6.70 14.83 -20.30
N GLU A 282 6.73 15.28 -19.04
CA GLU A 282 7.97 15.51 -18.26
C GLU A 282 8.30 14.37 -17.28
N VAL A 283 7.48 13.30 -17.25
CA VAL A 283 7.66 12.15 -16.34
C VAL A 283 8.95 11.39 -16.68
N THR A 284 9.93 11.39 -15.78
CA THR A 284 11.16 10.61 -15.96
C THR A 284 10.98 9.16 -15.48
N ALA A 285 11.88 8.25 -15.90
CA ALA A 285 11.83 6.85 -15.49
C ALA A 285 11.93 6.64 -13.96
N SER A 286 12.65 7.51 -13.23
CA SER A 286 12.71 7.45 -11.76
C SER A 286 11.41 7.92 -11.09
N ASP A 287 10.65 8.79 -11.75
CA ASP A 287 9.37 9.27 -11.25
C ASP A 287 8.28 8.19 -11.38
N LEU A 288 8.32 7.37 -12.44
CA LEU A 288 7.43 6.22 -12.63
C LEU A 288 7.69 5.10 -11.63
N ASP A 289 8.95 4.79 -11.32
CA ASP A 289 9.31 3.82 -10.29
C ASP A 289 8.84 4.28 -8.90
N SER A 290 8.98 5.58 -8.61
CA SER A 290 8.46 6.19 -7.39
C SER A 290 6.93 6.14 -7.34
N PHE A 291 6.25 6.48 -8.44
CA PHE A 291 4.78 6.48 -8.56
C PHE A 291 4.18 5.07 -8.42
N GLY A 292 4.81 4.06 -9.03
CA GLY A 292 4.41 2.66 -8.92
C GLY A 292 4.60 2.09 -7.52
N ILE A 293 5.74 2.39 -6.86
CA ILE A 293 5.99 1.99 -5.46
C ILE A 293 5.03 2.72 -4.50
N LEU A 294 4.72 3.99 -4.76
CA LEU A 294 3.81 4.82 -3.95
C LEU A 294 2.34 4.33 -4.05
N LEU A 295 1.90 3.90 -5.22
CA LEU A 295 0.58 3.26 -5.41
C LEU A 295 0.52 1.89 -4.71
N MET A 296 1.62 1.12 -4.74
CA MET A 296 1.73 -0.18 -4.07
C MET A 296 1.62 -0.08 -2.54
N GLU A 297 2.24 0.94 -1.92
CA GLU A 297 2.14 1.19 -0.48
C GLU A 297 0.75 1.72 -0.06
N CYS A 298 0.08 2.50 -0.92
CA CYS A 298 -1.29 2.97 -0.68
C CYS A 298 -2.29 1.80 -0.68
N GLU A 299 -2.20 0.88 -1.65
CA GLU A 299 -3.10 -0.27 -1.71
C GLU A 299 -2.83 -1.29 -0.59
N GLN A 300 -1.57 -1.50 -0.17
CA GLN A 300 -1.27 -2.34 0.99
C GLN A 300 -1.84 -1.78 2.30
N ARG A 301 -1.86 -0.45 2.47
CA ARG A 301 -2.51 0.21 3.62
C ARG A 301 -4.04 0.15 3.53
N ASP A 302 -4.63 0.34 2.35
CA ASP A 302 -6.08 0.17 2.16
C ASP A 302 -6.51 -1.28 2.43
N LEU A 303 -5.73 -2.28 1.99
CA LEU A 303 -5.96 -3.70 2.28
C LEU A 303 -5.92 -4.00 3.79
N HIS A 304 -4.96 -3.43 4.53
CA HIS A 304 -4.90 -3.55 6.01
C HIS A 304 -6.02 -2.76 6.73
N SER A 305 -6.46 -1.62 6.19
CA SER A 305 -7.54 -0.81 6.78
C SER A 305 -8.94 -1.39 6.51
N LEU A 306 -9.12 -2.08 5.38
CA LEU A 306 -10.33 -2.80 5.00
C LEU A 306 -10.59 -4.04 5.87
N GLU A 307 -9.59 -4.50 6.64
CA GLU A 307 -9.78 -5.51 7.69
C GLU A 307 -10.29 -4.91 9.01
N LEU A 308 -10.33 -3.57 9.18
CA LEU A 308 -10.54 -2.93 10.49
C LEU A 308 -11.57 -1.79 10.58
N SER A 309 -12.24 -1.32 9.51
CA SER A 309 -13.24 -0.25 9.68
C SER A 309 -14.52 -0.38 8.85
N SER A 310 -15.64 -0.25 9.55
CA SER A 310 -17.01 -0.10 9.06
C SER A 310 -17.31 1.31 8.51
N GLU A 311 -18.05 1.34 7.39
CA GLU A 311 -19.20 2.22 7.10
C GLU A 311 -19.05 3.72 6.69
N LEU A 312 -19.82 4.06 5.64
CA LEU A 312 -20.68 5.25 5.48
C LEU A 312 -20.24 6.58 4.82
N SER A 313 -19.02 6.79 4.30
CA SER A 313 -18.62 8.14 3.80
C SER A 313 -18.75 8.41 2.28
N MET A 314 -18.99 7.40 1.43
CA MET A 314 -18.79 7.55 -0.03
C MET A 314 -19.99 8.17 -0.79
N SER A 315 -21.22 8.03 -0.30
CA SER A 315 -22.44 8.35 -1.08
C SER A 315 -22.82 9.84 -1.12
N ARG A 316 -22.22 10.72 -0.31
CA ARG A 316 -22.62 12.14 -0.24
C ARG A 316 -21.76 13.11 -1.05
N ARG A 317 -20.66 12.67 -1.68
CA ARG A 317 -19.68 13.58 -2.30
C ARG A 317 -19.78 13.77 -3.82
N LEU A 318 -20.66 13.05 -4.52
CA LEU A 318 -20.74 13.08 -6.00
C LEU A 318 -21.72 14.10 -6.60
N SER A 319 -22.39 14.95 -5.81
CA SER A 319 -23.41 15.88 -6.34
C SER A 319 -22.99 17.37 -6.40
N ALA A 320 -21.74 17.71 -6.11
CA ALA A 320 -21.29 19.10 -6.05
C ALA A 320 -19.97 19.33 -6.80
N ALA A 321 -20.02 19.42 -8.13
CA ALA A 321 -18.99 20.09 -8.93
C ALA A 321 -19.63 20.67 -10.19
N ALA A 322 -19.66 22.00 -10.28
CA ALA A 322 -20.21 22.77 -11.40
C ALA A 322 -19.22 22.85 -12.59
N PRO A 323 -19.68 23.12 -13.83
CA PRO A 323 -18.84 23.04 -15.02
C PRO A 323 -18.22 24.39 -15.41
N GLY A 324 -16.99 24.35 -15.91
CA GLY A 324 -16.47 25.34 -16.86
C GLY A 324 -15.05 25.79 -16.58
N PHE A 325 -14.10 25.35 -17.40
CA PHE A 325 -12.93 26.15 -17.82
C PHE A 325 -12.26 25.47 -19.03
N LEU A 326 -12.11 26.22 -20.13
CA LEU A 326 -11.44 25.81 -21.37
C LEU A 326 -9.93 26.09 -21.28
N PRO A 327 -9.04 25.29 -21.90
CA PRO A 327 -7.59 25.51 -21.82
C PRO A 327 -7.08 26.43 -22.94
N ARG A 328 -6.19 27.37 -22.59
CA ARG A 328 -5.42 28.17 -23.55
C ARG A 328 -4.16 27.41 -23.98
N GLN A 329 -4.20 26.86 -25.19
CA GLN A 329 -3.03 26.41 -25.94
C GLN A 329 -2.29 27.61 -26.53
N SER A 330 -1.05 27.83 -26.10
CA SER A 330 0.06 28.34 -26.92
C SER A 330 1.16 28.86 -26.01
N LEU A 331 2.27 28.12 -25.90
CA LEU A 331 3.66 28.61 -25.83
C LEU A 331 4.56 27.43 -25.44
N LEU A 332 5.70 27.31 -26.13
CA LEU A 332 6.88 26.48 -25.82
C LEU A 332 6.99 25.07 -26.46
N LYS A 333 7.14 25.03 -27.79
CA LYS A 333 8.30 24.34 -28.41
C LYS A 333 9.35 25.46 -28.64
N PRO A 334 10.67 25.36 -28.34
CA PRO A 334 11.51 24.16 -28.30
C PRO A 334 12.62 24.17 -27.20
N LEU A 335 12.65 23.20 -26.30
CA LEU A 335 13.84 22.87 -25.49
C LEU A 335 13.98 21.33 -25.47
N PHE A 336 15.19 20.82 -25.29
CA PHE A 336 15.57 19.39 -25.33
C PHE A 336 15.99 18.83 -26.70
N ALA A 337 16.97 19.49 -27.32
CA ALA A 337 17.99 18.77 -28.05
C ALA A 337 19.11 18.37 -27.07
N GLY A 338 19.31 17.06 -26.89
CA GLY A 338 20.56 16.49 -26.38
C GLY A 338 20.68 16.31 -24.87
N VAL A 339 20.33 15.12 -24.37
CA VAL A 339 21.02 14.47 -23.24
C VAL A 339 21.06 12.97 -23.51
N ALA A 340 22.26 12.39 -23.48
CA ALA A 340 22.50 10.97 -23.70
C ALA A 340 22.13 10.14 -22.46
N CYS A 341 21.50 8.98 -22.68
CA CYS A 341 21.12 8.02 -21.66
C CYS A 341 22.33 7.13 -21.32
N SER A 342 22.78 7.12 -20.06
CA SER A 342 23.76 6.13 -19.57
C SER A 342 23.07 4.97 -18.86
N HIS A 343 23.62 3.77 -19.08
CA HIS A 343 23.14 2.47 -18.62
C HIS A 343 23.03 2.36 -17.10
N ILE A 344 21.85 1.96 -16.61
CA ILE A 344 21.65 1.44 -15.25
C ILE A 344 21.49 -0.09 -15.35
N SER A 345 22.31 -0.80 -14.57
CA SER A 345 22.48 -2.24 -14.60
C SER A 345 21.30 -2.98 -13.94
N THR A 346 20.88 -4.03 -14.63
CA THR A 346 19.77 -4.95 -14.38
C THR A 346 20.03 -5.95 -13.25
N ARG A 347 19.12 -6.06 -12.28
CA ARG A 347 18.81 -7.32 -11.57
C ARG A 347 17.38 -7.30 -10.99
N SER A 348 16.48 -7.94 -11.75
CA SER A 348 15.17 -8.54 -11.39
C SER A 348 14.06 -7.66 -10.80
N LEU A 349 13.38 -6.88 -11.64
CA LEU A 349 12.01 -6.38 -11.38
C LEU A 349 11.02 -7.23 -12.19
N SER A 350 10.14 -7.97 -11.51
CA SER A 350 9.15 -8.89 -12.11
C SER A 350 8.11 -8.22 -13.02
N TYR A 351 8.07 -6.88 -13.07
CA TYR A 351 7.04 -6.09 -13.77
C TYR A 351 7.59 -5.06 -14.75
N HIS A 352 8.85 -5.21 -15.17
CA HIS A 352 9.51 -4.24 -16.06
C HIS A 352 8.73 -4.00 -17.37
N ARG A 353 7.97 -5.00 -17.84
CA ARG A 353 7.21 -4.94 -19.08
C ARG A 353 5.90 -4.17 -18.92
N GLU A 354 5.18 -4.42 -17.84
CA GLU A 354 3.94 -3.75 -17.49
C GLU A 354 4.18 -2.25 -17.28
N LEU A 355 5.30 -1.91 -16.64
CA LEU A 355 5.74 -0.52 -16.47
C LEU A 355 6.19 0.10 -17.81
N ALA A 356 6.87 -0.66 -18.67
CA ALA A 356 7.22 -0.20 -20.02
C ALA A 356 5.99 0.04 -20.90
N LEU A 357 4.96 -0.80 -20.78
CA LEU A 357 3.67 -0.64 -21.45
C LEU A 357 2.95 0.61 -20.95
N LEU A 358 2.85 0.79 -19.63
CA LEU A 358 2.27 1.99 -19.03
C LEU A 358 2.96 3.24 -19.58
N ARG A 359 4.29 3.26 -19.54
CA ARG A 359 5.10 4.37 -20.07
C ARG A 359 4.81 4.61 -21.56
N TYR A 360 4.85 3.57 -22.38
CA TYR A 360 4.60 3.68 -23.81
C TYR A 360 3.22 4.26 -24.12
N VAL A 361 2.18 3.81 -23.41
CA VAL A 361 0.82 4.32 -23.59
C VAL A 361 0.73 5.79 -23.20
N LEU A 362 1.31 6.19 -22.06
CA LEU A 362 1.30 7.59 -21.62
C LEU A 362 2.08 8.52 -22.58
N GLU A 363 3.13 8.02 -23.23
CA GLU A 363 3.94 8.79 -24.19
C GLU A 363 3.30 8.89 -25.59
N THR A 364 2.49 7.90 -26.00
CA THR A 364 2.02 7.78 -27.40
C THR A 364 0.52 7.99 -27.59
N ALA A 365 -0.31 7.76 -26.57
CA ALA A 365 -1.75 7.93 -26.64
C ALA A 365 -2.19 9.35 -26.22
N GLN A 366 -3.39 9.75 -26.65
CA GLN A 366 -3.97 11.03 -26.26
C GLN A 366 -4.81 10.88 -24.98
N PRO A 367 -4.59 11.74 -23.96
CA PRO A 367 -5.43 11.76 -22.77
C PRO A 367 -6.91 11.96 -23.11
N GLY A 368 -7.80 11.28 -22.40
CA GLY A 368 -9.26 11.33 -22.59
C GLY A 368 -9.78 10.64 -23.85
N HIS A 369 -8.92 9.95 -24.62
CA HIS A 369 -9.29 9.30 -25.87
C HIS A 369 -9.01 7.78 -25.81
N PRO A 370 -10.00 6.95 -25.37
CA PRO A 370 -9.82 5.51 -25.19
C PRO A 370 -9.33 4.76 -26.43
N ALA A 371 -9.71 5.21 -27.63
CA ALA A 371 -9.28 4.62 -28.89
C ALA A 371 -7.76 4.69 -29.06
N THR A 372 -7.16 5.84 -28.77
CA THR A 372 -5.70 6.03 -28.89
C THR A 372 -4.93 5.22 -27.85
N VAL A 373 -5.52 5.03 -26.66
CA VAL A 373 -4.98 4.14 -25.63
C VAL A 373 -4.95 2.70 -26.12
N ALA A 374 -6.07 2.20 -26.66
CA ALA A 374 -6.14 0.86 -27.24
C ALA A 374 -5.17 0.68 -28.43
N GLU A 375 -5.02 1.68 -29.29
CA GLU A 375 -4.04 1.67 -30.37
C GLU A 375 -2.60 1.63 -29.86
N ALA A 376 -2.29 2.33 -28.78
CA ALA A 376 -0.97 2.29 -28.14
C ALA A 376 -0.67 0.92 -27.52
N PHE A 377 -1.65 0.28 -26.88
CA PHE A 377 -1.53 -1.13 -26.46
C PHE A 377 -1.18 -2.04 -27.65
N ASP A 378 -1.86 -1.85 -28.78
CA ASP A 378 -1.66 -2.67 -29.98
C ASP A 378 -0.29 -2.42 -30.62
N ALA A 379 0.15 -1.17 -30.67
CA ALA A 379 1.46 -0.78 -31.18
C ALA A 379 2.59 -1.30 -30.29
N PHE A 380 2.45 -1.20 -28.96
CA PHE A 380 3.40 -1.78 -28.02
C PHE A 380 3.53 -3.29 -28.23
N GLY A 381 2.41 -4.00 -28.34
CA GLY A 381 2.38 -5.45 -28.60
C GLY A 381 3.09 -5.84 -29.90
N ARG A 382 2.85 -5.12 -31.00
CA ARG A 382 3.51 -5.38 -32.30
C ARG A 382 5.03 -5.15 -32.25
N ASN A 383 5.49 -4.15 -31.50
CA ASN A 383 6.92 -3.80 -31.41
C ASN A 383 7.75 -4.82 -30.62
N LEU A 384 7.12 -5.75 -29.91
CA LEU A 384 7.82 -6.79 -29.15
C LEU A 384 8.31 -7.97 -30.02
N GLY A 385 7.89 -8.08 -31.29
CA GLY A 385 8.37 -9.09 -32.25
C GLY A 385 8.07 -10.56 -31.89
N SER A 386 8.65 -11.50 -32.63
CA SER A 386 8.49 -12.97 -32.42
C SER A 386 9.22 -13.52 -31.19
N SER A 387 10.10 -12.72 -30.58
CA SER A 387 10.75 -13.01 -29.30
C SER A 387 9.93 -12.52 -28.09
N GLY A 388 8.90 -11.70 -28.32
CA GLY A 388 8.04 -11.08 -27.31
C GLY A 388 6.90 -11.99 -26.85
N SER A 389 7.22 -13.07 -26.14
CA SER A 389 6.25 -14.11 -25.76
C SER A 389 5.17 -13.71 -24.72
N TRP A 390 4.87 -12.42 -24.52
CA TRP A 390 4.04 -11.96 -23.38
C TRP A 390 3.14 -10.73 -23.62
N ALA A 391 2.83 -10.35 -24.86
CA ALA A 391 1.74 -9.39 -25.09
C ALA A 391 0.41 -10.14 -25.19
N LYS A 392 -0.22 -10.44 -24.04
CA LYS A 392 -1.51 -11.16 -24.00
C LYS A 392 -2.64 -10.47 -24.78
N PHE A 393 -2.52 -9.20 -25.13
CA PHE A 393 -3.56 -8.49 -25.87
C PHE A 393 -2.98 -7.37 -26.73
N ALA A 394 -2.37 -7.72 -27.85
CA ALA A 394 -2.51 -6.85 -29.02
C ALA A 394 -3.91 -7.10 -29.59
N GLY A 395 -4.63 -6.03 -29.89
CA GLY A 395 -5.90 -6.03 -30.61
C GLY A 395 -5.81 -6.95 -31.83
N GLY A 396 -6.84 -7.78 -31.97
CA GLY A 396 -6.82 -8.91 -32.90
C GLY A 396 -8.10 -9.75 -32.76
N SER A 397 -8.02 -11.00 -33.21
CA SER A 397 -9.14 -11.94 -33.26
C SER A 397 -9.85 -12.12 -31.91
N LYS A 398 -9.10 -12.18 -30.79
CA LYS A 398 -9.65 -12.26 -29.43
C LYS A 398 -10.51 -11.07 -29.02
N ALA A 399 -9.99 -9.85 -29.19
CA ALA A 399 -10.73 -8.64 -28.86
C ALA A 399 -11.99 -8.51 -29.74
N MET A 400 -11.90 -8.88 -31.02
CA MET A 400 -13.05 -8.90 -31.92
C MET A 400 -14.10 -9.93 -31.50
N ALA A 401 -13.69 -11.15 -31.14
CA ALA A 401 -14.58 -12.19 -30.66
C ALA A 401 -15.28 -11.79 -29.35
N LEU A 402 -14.52 -11.23 -28.39
CA LEU A 402 -15.06 -10.69 -27.14
C LEU A 402 -16.10 -9.61 -27.41
N LEU A 403 -15.77 -8.59 -28.21
CA LEU A 403 -16.69 -7.49 -28.51
C LEU A 403 -17.93 -7.96 -29.29
N ALA A 404 -17.79 -8.92 -30.20
CA ALA A 404 -18.91 -9.51 -30.92
C ALA A 404 -19.86 -10.25 -29.96
N ALA A 405 -19.32 -11.09 -29.06
CA ALA A 405 -20.10 -11.79 -28.06
C ALA A 405 -20.84 -10.83 -27.12
N MET A 406 -20.16 -9.77 -26.65
CA MET A 406 -20.76 -8.80 -25.74
C MET A 406 -21.82 -7.91 -26.39
N ARG A 407 -21.72 -7.67 -27.71
CA ARG A 407 -22.76 -6.95 -28.50
C ARG A 407 -23.97 -7.82 -28.82
N ALA A 408 -23.80 -9.13 -28.92
CA ALA A 408 -24.88 -10.07 -29.19
C ALA A 408 -25.76 -10.35 -27.96
N GLY A 409 -25.29 -9.97 -26.76
CA GLY A 409 -26.06 -10.07 -25.52
C GLY A 409 -27.28 -9.13 -25.48
N PRO A 410 -28.26 -9.41 -24.60
CA PRO A 410 -29.44 -8.57 -24.44
C PRO A 410 -29.05 -7.13 -24.06
N PRO A 411 -29.73 -6.11 -24.62
CA PRO A 411 -29.40 -4.72 -24.34
C PRO A 411 -29.58 -4.42 -22.84
N ALA A 412 -28.52 -3.87 -22.22
CA ALA A 412 -28.48 -3.54 -20.78
C ALA A 412 -29.58 -2.56 -20.31
N HIS A 413 -30.32 -1.94 -21.25
CA HIS A 413 -31.41 -1.01 -20.97
C HIS A 413 -32.80 -1.64 -20.87
N GLN A 414 -32.94 -2.97 -21.06
CA GLN A 414 -34.24 -3.66 -21.01
C GLN A 414 -34.40 -4.67 -19.86
N SER A 415 -33.39 -4.85 -19.01
CA SER A 415 -33.41 -5.83 -17.91
C SER A 415 -32.80 -5.24 -16.63
N ASP A 416 -33.03 -5.89 -15.48
CA ASP A 416 -32.49 -5.53 -14.16
C ASP A 416 -30.96 -5.74 -14.04
N THR A 417 -30.21 -5.50 -15.12
CA THR A 417 -28.78 -5.76 -15.22
C THR A 417 -27.93 -4.53 -14.95
N VAL A 418 -26.75 -4.75 -14.35
CA VAL A 418 -25.87 -3.68 -13.83
C VAL A 418 -24.64 -3.44 -14.71
N GLY A 419 -24.53 -4.13 -15.85
CA GLY A 419 -23.46 -3.99 -16.83
C GLY A 419 -22.68 -5.28 -17.07
N VAL A 420 -21.36 -5.17 -17.25
CA VAL A 420 -20.43 -6.29 -17.52
C VAL A 420 -19.50 -6.51 -16.34
N LEU A 421 -19.26 -7.77 -15.98
CA LEU A 421 -18.23 -8.17 -15.01
C LEU A 421 -17.05 -8.82 -15.74
N GLU A 422 -15.84 -8.39 -15.42
CA GLU A 422 -14.59 -9.01 -15.86
C GLU A 422 -13.86 -9.61 -14.65
N ILE A 423 -13.42 -10.86 -14.78
CA ILE A 423 -12.63 -11.58 -13.77
C ILE A 423 -11.24 -11.82 -14.34
N GLY A 424 -10.27 -11.06 -13.81
CA GLY A 424 -8.91 -10.95 -14.33
C GLY A 424 -8.81 -9.80 -15.32
N THR A 425 -7.88 -8.87 -15.07
CA THR A 425 -7.57 -7.83 -16.05
C THR A 425 -6.09 -7.57 -16.12
N TYR A 426 -5.53 -7.65 -17.32
CA TYR A 426 -4.13 -7.33 -17.54
C TYR A 426 -3.98 -5.86 -17.94
N CYS A 427 -3.57 -5.03 -16.98
CA CYS A 427 -3.39 -3.58 -17.14
C CYS A 427 -4.67 -2.85 -17.64
N GLY A 428 -5.86 -3.43 -17.50
CA GLY A 428 -7.13 -2.78 -17.86
C GLY A 428 -7.48 -2.77 -19.35
N ASN A 429 -6.70 -3.42 -20.23
CA ASN A 429 -6.86 -3.32 -21.69
C ASN A 429 -8.24 -3.80 -22.18
N SER A 430 -8.69 -4.95 -21.73
CA SER A 430 -9.99 -5.54 -22.09
C SER A 430 -11.15 -4.70 -21.55
N ALA A 431 -11.10 -4.27 -20.29
CA ALA A 431 -12.08 -3.34 -19.72
C ALA A 431 -12.18 -2.01 -20.51
N LEU A 432 -11.04 -1.43 -20.89
CA LEU A 432 -10.96 -0.23 -21.72
C LEU A 432 -11.68 -0.43 -23.07
N ARG A 433 -11.43 -1.56 -23.74
CA ARG A 433 -12.07 -1.89 -25.03
C ARG A 433 -13.55 -2.14 -24.88
N LEU A 434 -13.98 -2.83 -23.82
CA LEU A 434 -15.39 -3.08 -23.52
C LEU A 434 -16.13 -1.76 -23.31
N ALA A 435 -15.61 -0.86 -22.47
CA ALA A 435 -16.23 0.43 -22.21
C ALA A 435 -16.25 1.33 -23.45
N ALA A 436 -15.20 1.30 -24.28
CA ALA A 436 -15.15 2.06 -25.53
C ALA A 436 -16.13 1.52 -26.59
N ALA A 437 -16.35 0.20 -26.64
CA ALA A 437 -17.17 -0.46 -27.65
C ALA A 437 -18.66 -0.59 -27.27
N LEU A 438 -18.99 -0.42 -25.98
CA LEU A 438 -20.34 -0.53 -25.41
C LEU A 438 -20.70 0.76 -24.64
N PRO A 439 -21.03 1.87 -25.34
CA PRO A 439 -21.33 3.14 -24.69
C PRO A 439 -22.50 3.01 -23.70
N GLY A 440 -22.34 3.56 -22.50
CA GLY A 440 -23.36 3.52 -21.45
C GLY A 440 -23.38 2.25 -20.60
N VAL A 441 -22.61 1.23 -20.97
CA VAL A 441 -22.44 0.01 -20.16
C VAL A 441 -21.32 0.22 -19.13
N ARG A 442 -21.60 -0.06 -17.87
CA ARG A 442 -20.59 -0.07 -16.81
C ARG A 442 -19.84 -1.40 -16.80
N VAL A 443 -18.51 -1.34 -16.76
CA VAL A 443 -17.63 -2.51 -16.63
C VAL A 443 -17.10 -2.55 -15.21
N THR A 444 -17.32 -3.65 -14.50
CA THR A 444 -16.67 -3.94 -13.22
C THR A 444 -15.60 -4.98 -13.46
N THR A 445 -14.35 -4.72 -13.08
CA THR A 445 -13.24 -5.65 -13.30
C THR A 445 -12.53 -6.00 -12.00
N LEU A 446 -12.17 -7.27 -11.83
CA LEU A 446 -11.51 -7.81 -10.65
C LEU A 446 -10.08 -8.24 -11.01
N GLU A 447 -9.09 -7.81 -10.24
CA GLU A 447 -7.71 -8.27 -10.41
C GLU A 447 -7.06 -8.54 -9.05
N LEU A 448 -6.31 -9.65 -8.96
CA LEU A 448 -5.66 -10.08 -7.73
C LEU A 448 -4.39 -9.27 -7.45
N ASP A 449 -3.63 -8.94 -8.51
CA ASP A 449 -2.35 -8.28 -8.41
C ASP A 449 -2.54 -6.75 -8.22
N PRO A 450 -2.16 -6.20 -7.05
CA PRO A 450 -2.32 -4.77 -6.78
C PRO A 450 -1.58 -3.87 -7.79
N LEU A 451 -0.45 -4.34 -8.35
CA LEU A 451 0.28 -3.54 -9.32
C LEU A 451 -0.47 -3.47 -10.65
N LEU A 452 -1.02 -4.59 -11.11
CA LEU A 452 -1.85 -4.60 -12.32
C LEU A 452 -3.12 -3.75 -12.13
N VAL A 453 -3.69 -3.73 -10.92
CA VAL A 453 -4.81 -2.82 -10.57
C VAL A 453 -4.39 -1.36 -10.65
N ALA A 454 -3.24 -1.00 -10.07
CA ALA A 454 -2.73 0.37 -10.12
C ALA A 454 -2.49 0.84 -11.56
N ILE A 455 -1.89 -0.02 -12.39
CA ILE A 455 -1.68 0.25 -13.82
C ILE A 455 -3.02 0.38 -14.54
N ALA A 456 -3.95 -0.57 -14.33
CA ALA A 456 -5.27 -0.55 -14.95
C ALA A 456 -6.04 0.73 -14.59
N ARG A 457 -6.08 1.13 -13.31
CA ARG A 457 -6.72 2.37 -12.85
C ARG A 457 -6.10 3.60 -13.48
N THR A 458 -4.77 3.63 -13.59
CA THR A 458 -4.04 4.74 -14.23
C THR A 458 -4.43 4.86 -15.70
N LEU A 459 -4.47 3.75 -16.43
CA LEU A 459 -4.81 3.74 -17.86
C LEU A 459 -6.30 4.01 -18.11
N VAL A 460 -7.19 3.51 -17.26
CA VAL A 460 -8.63 3.84 -17.25
C VAL A 460 -8.84 5.34 -17.03
N ALA A 461 -8.13 5.94 -16.08
CA ALA A 461 -8.21 7.37 -15.82
C ALA A 461 -7.64 8.20 -16.96
N PHE A 462 -6.48 7.82 -17.49
CA PHE A 462 -5.85 8.45 -18.64
C PHE A 462 -6.76 8.41 -19.88
N ALA A 463 -7.50 7.31 -20.07
CA ALA A 463 -8.49 7.17 -21.13
C ALA A 463 -9.78 7.98 -20.90
N GLY A 464 -9.99 8.56 -19.71
CA GLY A 464 -11.22 9.28 -19.36
C GLY A 464 -12.41 8.37 -19.04
N LEU A 465 -12.16 7.14 -18.59
CA LEU A 465 -13.19 6.10 -18.39
C LEU A 465 -13.52 5.79 -16.92
N CYS A 466 -13.11 6.63 -15.96
CA CYS A 466 -13.38 6.41 -14.53
C CYS A 466 -14.88 6.28 -14.19
N GLY A 467 -15.77 6.92 -14.95
CA GLY A 467 -17.22 6.79 -14.74
C GLY A 467 -17.82 5.50 -15.32
N ALA A 468 -17.09 4.82 -16.20
CA ALA A 468 -17.53 3.65 -16.96
C ALA A 468 -16.88 2.35 -16.48
N ILE A 469 -15.69 2.40 -15.87
CA ILE A 469 -14.93 1.22 -15.44
C ILE A 469 -14.60 1.30 -13.95
N ASP A 470 -15.06 0.30 -13.19
CA ASP A 470 -14.73 0.09 -11.78
C ASP A 470 -13.68 -1.03 -11.66
N VAL A 471 -12.45 -0.73 -11.21
CA VAL A 471 -11.37 -1.72 -11.01
C VAL A 471 -11.23 -2.07 -9.54
N TRP A 472 -11.30 -3.36 -9.19
CA TRP A 472 -11.24 -3.87 -7.82
C TRP A 472 -10.05 -4.79 -7.60
N THR A 473 -9.37 -4.62 -6.46
CA THR A 473 -8.25 -5.46 -6.02
C THR A 473 -8.74 -6.62 -5.15
N GLY A 474 -8.37 -7.85 -5.49
CA GLY A 474 -8.60 -9.04 -4.65
C GLY A 474 -9.09 -10.28 -5.39
N HIS A 475 -9.16 -11.40 -4.66
CA HIS A 475 -9.59 -12.70 -5.20
C HIS A 475 -11.11 -12.73 -5.43
N SER A 476 -11.55 -13.32 -6.55
CA SER A 476 -12.97 -13.46 -6.93
C SER A 476 -13.85 -14.03 -5.81
N GLY A 477 -13.43 -15.12 -5.16
CA GLY A 477 -14.11 -15.72 -4.00
C GLY A 477 -14.39 -14.79 -2.81
N LEU A 478 -13.61 -13.73 -2.61
CA LEU A 478 -13.88 -12.72 -1.57
C LEU A 478 -14.71 -11.54 -2.11
N LEU A 479 -14.48 -11.18 -3.38
CA LEU A 479 -15.08 -9.99 -3.98
C LEU A 479 -16.50 -10.24 -4.50
N ILE A 480 -16.79 -11.40 -5.08
CA ILE A 480 -18.11 -11.75 -5.63
C ILE A 480 -19.23 -11.63 -4.59
N PRO A 481 -19.11 -12.18 -3.37
CA PRO A 481 -20.16 -12.02 -2.34
C PRO A 481 -20.39 -10.55 -1.96
N ARG A 482 -19.30 -9.77 -1.88
CA ARG A 482 -19.35 -8.33 -1.56
C ARG A 482 -19.96 -7.52 -2.70
N LEU A 483 -19.61 -7.86 -3.93
CA LEU A 483 -20.13 -7.25 -5.15
C LEU A 483 -21.63 -7.45 -5.23
N LYS A 484 -22.13 -8.67 -5.02
CA LYS A 484 -23.57 -8.95 -4.98
C LYS A 484 -24.29 -8.07 -3.95
N ARG A 485 -23.73 -7.95 -2.74
CA ARG A 485 -24.29 -7.11 -1.67
C ARG A 485 -24.38 -5.64 -2.09
N ARG A 486 -23.31 -5.09 -2.67
CA ARG A 486 -23.29 -3.70 -3.19
C ARG A 486 -24.27 -3.48 -4.34
N LEU A 487 -24.46 -4.45 -5.23
CA LEU A 487 -25.41 -4.35 -6.33
C LEU A 487 -26.86 -4.26 -5.80
N VAL A 488 -27.18 -5.02 -4.76
CA VAL A 488 -28.48 -4.95 -4.07
C VAL A 488 -28.68 -3.60 -3.40
N GLU A 489 -27.66 -3.08 -2.71
CA GLU A 489 -27.73 -1.77 -2.02
C GLU A 489 -27.88 -0.60 -3.00
N ARG A 490 -27.23 -0.64 -4.17
CA ARG A 490 -27.26 0.44 -5.17
C ARG A 490 -28.55 0.51 -5.98
N SER A 491 -29.32 -0.57 -6.04
CA SER A 491 -30.51 -0.66 -6.87
C SER A 491 -31.74 -1.15 -6.09
N PRO A 492 -32.19 -0.42 -5.05
CA PRO A 492 -33.32 -0.82 -4.22
C PRO A 492 -34.67 -0.80 -4.97
N THR A 493 -34.70 -0.22 -6.18
CA THR A 493 -35.90 -0.10 -7.03
C THR A 493 -36.07 -1.23 -8.04
N LEU A 494 -35.06 -2.09 -8.25
CA LEU A 494 -35.20 -3.27 -9.11
C LEU A 494 -36.03 -4.30 -8.33
N GLN A 495 -37.20 -4.67 -8.85
CA GLN A 495 -38.05 -5.70 -8.24
C GLN A 495 -37.41 -7.10 -8.31
N SER A 496 -36.33 -7.27 -9.08
CA SER A 496 -35.60 -8.53 -9.24
C SER A 496 -34.16 -8.47 -8.71
N ARG A 497 -33.54 -9.64 -8.56
CA ARG A 497 -32.18 -9.80 -8.00
C ARG A 497 -31.15 -9.24 -9.00
N PRO A 498 -30.37 -8.19 -8.65
CA PRO A 498 -29.46 -7.55 -9.60
C PRO A 498 -28.36 -8.50 -10.07
N CYS A 499 -28.09 -8.49 -11.37
CA CYS A 499 -27.13 -9.36 -12.05
C CYS A 499 -26.39 -8.60 -13.16
N PHE A 500 -25.37 -9.20 -13.75
CA PHE A 500 -24.66 -8.71 -14.93
C PHE A 500 -25.31 -9.28 -16.19
N SER A 501 -25.36 -8.47 -17.25
CA SER A 501 -25.81 -8.94 -18.58
C SER A 501 -24.74 -9.82 -19.23
N ALA A 502 -23.48 -9.58 -18.88
CA ALA A 502 -22.36 -10.32 -19.40
C ALA A 502 -21.23 -10.51 -18.37
N ILE A 503 -20.52 -11.63 -18.47
CA ILE A 503 -19.33 -11.91 -17.66
C ILE A 503 -18.19 -12.36 -18.59
N PHE A 504 -17.02 -11.78 -18.41
CA PHE A 504 -15.78 -12.15 -19.08
C PHE A 504 -14.78 -12.74 -18.07
N MET A 505 -14.22 -13.90 -18.40
CA MET A 505 -13.23 -14.61 -17.59
C MET A 505 -11.90 -14.66 -18.34
N ASP A 506 -10.97 -13.80 -17.94
CA ASP A 506 -9.63 -13.69 -18.54
C ASP A 506 -8.55 -14.41 -17.71
N ARG A 507 -8.96 -15.04 -16.60
CA ARG A 507 -8.09 -15.74 -15.68
C ARG A 507 -8.59 -17.15 -15.42
N TRP A 508 -7.61 -18.04 -15.23
CA TRP A 508 -7.72 -19.38 -14.68
C TRP A 508 -8.58 -19.41 -13.40
N GLY A 509 -9.15 -20.59 -13.11
CA GLY A 509 -10.07 -20.77 -11.98
C GLY A 509 -11.52 -20.93 -12.39
N TYR A 510 -11.77 -21.17 -13.70
CA TYR A 510 -13.10 -21.16 -14.31
C TYR A 510 -14.16 -21.93 -13.54
N ASP A 511 -13.84 -23.12 -13.04
CA ASP A 511 -14.79 -23.93 -12.28
C ASP A 511 -15.24 -23.29 -10.96
N LYS A 512 -14.31 -22.68 -10.23
CA LYS A 512 -14.59 -22.02 -8.96
C LYS A 512 -15.36 -20.73 -9.21
N ASP A 513 -14.93 -19.95 -10.20
CA ASP A 513 -15.58 -18.69 -10.55
C ASP A 513 -16.99 -18.93 -11.14
N LEU A 514 -17.18 -19.96 -11.98
CA LEU A 514 -18.51 -20.36 -12.47
C LEU A 514 -19.43 -20.78 -11.33
N ALA A 515 -18.93 -21.55 -10.36
CA ALA A 515 -19.69 -21.94 -9.17
C ALA A 515 -20.12 -20.70 -8.36
N LEU A 516 -19.22 -19.74 -8.14
CA LEU A 516 -19.53 -18.48 -7.45
C LEU A 516 -20.54 -17.63 -8.22
N ILE A 517 -20.42 -17.55 -9.55
CA ILE A 517 -21.36 -16.84 -10.43
C ILE A 517 -22.76 -17.45 -10.32
N GLN A 518 -22.86 -18.78 -10.31
CA GLN A 518 -24.13 -19.51 -10.18
C GLN A 518 -24.72 -19.37 -8.78
N GLU A 519 -23.92 -19.59 -7.73
CA GLU A 519 -24.32 -19.50 -6.32
C GLU A 519 -24.90 -18.12 -5.98
N HIS A 520 -24.27 -17.06 -6.48
CA HIS A 520 -24.70 -15.68 -6.23
C HIS A 520 -25.64 -15.10 -7.30
N GLU A 521 -26.05 -15.92 -8.28
CA GLU A 521 -26.89 -15.51 -9.41
C GLU A 521 -26.38 -14.20 -10.03
N LEU A 522 -25.10 -14.16 -10.37
CA LEU A 522 -24.43 -12.97 -10.88
C LEU A 522 -24.68 -12.75 -12.38
N LEU A 523 -25.04 -13.78 -13.13
CA LEU A 523 -25.35 -13.67 -14.56
C LEU A 523 -26.87 -13.66 -14.78
N GLN A 524 -27.34 -12.87 -15.74
CA GLN A 524 -28.73 -12.88 -16.17
C GLN A 524 -29.17 -14.30 -16.57
N ARG A 525 -30.26 -14.79 -15.98
CA ARG A 525 -30.76 -16.18 -16.14
C ARG A 525 -31.02 -16.58 -17.58
N THR A 526 -31.57 -15.67 -18.38
CA THR A 526 -31.91 -15.94 -19.79
C THR A 526 -31.26 -14.90 -20.67
N GLY A 527 -30.46 -15.36 -21.63
CA GLY A 527 -29.73 -14.49 -22.55
C GLY A 527 -28.44 -13.88 -21.97
N GLY A 528 -28.11 -14.13 -20.69
CA GLY A 528 -26.85 -13.67 -20.12
C GLY A 528 -25.65 -14.29 -20.84
N VAL A 529 -24.64 -13.48 -21.17
CA VAL A 529 -23.47 -13.92 -21.94
C VAL A 529 -22.29 -14.19 -21.02
N LEU A 530 -21.69 -15.38 -21.11
CA LEU A 530 -20.47 -15.77 -20.42
C LEU A 530 -19.38 -16.05 -21.45
N VAL A 531 -18.28 -15.30 -21.38
CA VAL A 531 -17.11 -15.49 -22.25
C VAL A 531 -15.91 -15.90 -21.40
N ALA A 532 -15.20 -16.95 -21.81
CA ALA A 532 -13.94 -17.34 -21.18
C ALA A 532 -12.82 -17.42 -22.21
N ASP A 533 -11.70 -16.73 -21.94
CA ASP A 533 -10.50 -16.77 -22.79
C ASP A 533 -9.57 -17.95 -22.41
N ASN A 534 -8.68 -18.35 -23.32
CA ASN A 534 -7.63 -19.36 -23.13
C ASN A 534 -8.12 -20.74 -22.68
N VAL A 535 -9.33 -21.16 -23.08
CA VAL A 535 -9.95 -22.39 -22.56
C VAL A 535 -9.29 -23.68 -23.07
N LEU A 536 -8.51 -23.61 -24.15
CA LEU A 536 -7.78 -24.76 -24.69
C LEU A 536 -6.41 -24.91 -24.02
N THR A 537 -5.64 -23.83 -23.93
CA THR A 537 -4.28 -23.88 -23.35
C THR A 537 -4.28 -24.03 -21.83
N THR A 538 -5.32 -23.54 -21.16
CA THR A 538 -5.56 -23.80 -19.73
C THR A 538 -6.33 -25.11 -19.50
N ALA A 539 -6.71 -25.81 -20.59
CA ALA A 539 -7.54 -27.01 -20.64
C ALA A 539 -8.61 -26.99 -19.55
N ALA A 540 -9.50 -26.01 -19.71
CA ALA A 540 -10.69 -25.81 -18.88
C ALA A 540 -11.74 -26.89 -19.22
N ALA A 541 -11.33 -28.17 -19.32
CA ALA A 541 -12.15 -29.28 -19.81
C ALA A 541 -13.39 -29.50 -18.94
N SER A 542 -13.24 -29.40 -17.62
CA SER A 542 -14.36 -29.46 -16.68
C SER A 542 -15.32 -28.28 -16.86
N PHE A 543 -14.79 -27.08 -17.04
CA PHE A 543 -15.59 -25.88 -17.31
C PHE A 543 -16.33 -25.97 -18.66
N LEU A 544 -15.63 -26.35 -19.73
CA LEU A 544 -16.19 -26.55 -21.06
C LEU A 544 -17.30 -27.61 -21.04
N TRP A 545 -17.13 -28.70 -20.28
CA TRP A 545 -18.19 -29.69 -20.09
C TRP A 545 -19.42 -29.10 -19.39
N LYS A 546 -19.24 -28.24 -18.38
CA LYS A 546 -20.35 -27.58 -17.68
C LYS A 546 -21.11 -26.58 -18.54
N VAL A 547 -20.45 -25.92 -19.49
CA VAL A 547 -21.09 -24.91 -20.35
C VAL A 547 -21.51 -25.46 -21.72
N ALA A 548 -20.87 -26.50 -22.24
CA ALA A 548 -21.13 -27.03 -23.59
C ALA A 548 -21.55 -28.52 -23.61
N GLY A 549 -21.55 -29.20 -22.45
CA GLY A 549 -21.99 -30.59 -22.37
C GLY A 549 -23.50 -30.78 -22.55
N PRO A 550 -23.99 -32.03 -22.65
CA PRO A 550 -25.39 -32.34 -22.97
C PRO A 550 -26.40 -31.79 -21.97
N THR A 551 -25.97 -31.62 -20.71
CA THR A 551 -26.81 -31.13 -19.60
C THR A 551 -26.52 -29.67 -19.23
N ALA A 552 -25.76 -28.95 -20.06
CA ALA A 552 -25.38 -27.57 -19.79
C ALA A 552 -26.58 -26.62 -19.77
N SER A 553 -26.57 -25.67 -18.83
CA SER A 553 -27.55 -24.57 -18.77
C SER A 553 -27.23 -23.44 -19.77
N PHE A 554 -26.32 -23.68 -20.70
CA PHE A 554 -25.82 -22.69 -21.65
C PHE A 554 -25.86 -23.23 -23.08
N ALA A 555 -26.22 -22.38 -24.03
CA ALA A 555 -25.93 -22.59 -25.43
C ALA A 555 -24.53 -22.05 -25.70
N SER A 556 -23.57 -22.93 -25.98
CA SER A 556 -22.16 -22.56 -26.02
C SER A 556 -21.53 -22.84 -27.37
N GLN A 557 -20.72 -21.89 -27.82
CA GLN A 557 -19.89 -22.01 -29.01
C GLN A 557 -18.43 -21.81 -28.62
N VAL A 558 -17.55 -22.66 -29.15
CA VAL A 558 -16.11 -22.49 -29.03
C VAL A 558 -15.60 -21.76 -30.28
N VAL A 559 -14.80 -20.73 -30.07
CA VAL A 559 -14.21 -19.91 -31.14
C VAL A 559 -12.70 -20.09 -31.13
N ALA A 560 -12.15 -20.58 -32.24
CA ALA A 560 -10.71 -20.63 -32.45
C ALA A 560 -10.17 -19.22 -32.72
N VAL A 561 -9.14 -18.83 -31.97
CA VAL A 561 -8.49 -17.52 -32.04
C VAL A 561 -6.99 -17.68 -32.14
N SER A 562 -6.36 -16.79 -32.92
CA SER A 562 -4.90 -16.73 -33.07
C SER A 562 -4.27 -15.85 -31.99
N GLU A 563 -3.13 -16.27 -31.44
CA GLU A 563 -2.29 -15.39 -30.62
C GLU A 563 -1.52 -14.41 -31.53
N VAL A 564 -1.53 -13.11 -31.20
CA VAL A 564 -0.95 -12.07 -32.08
C VAL A 564 0.58 -12.17 -32.22
N ALA A 565 1.25 -12.81 -31.27
CA ALA A 565 2.71 -13.01 -31.30
C ALA A 565 3.15 -14.30 -32.01
N ASP A 566 2.24 -15.25 -32.21
CA ASP A 566 2.53 -16.53 -32.87
C ASP A 566 1.29 -17.01 -33.64
N ASN A 567 1.23 -16.62 -34.92
CA ASN A 567 0.17 -17.01 -35.85
C ASN A 567 0.07 -18.53 -36.07
N ALA A 568 1.04 -19.33 -35.62
CA ALA A 568 0.98 -20.80 -35.65
C ALA A 568 0.36 -21.41 -34.38
N SER A 569 0.18 -20.62 -33.31
CA SER A 569 -0.45 -21.07 -32.06
C SER A 569 -1.92 -20.66 -32.03
N GLU A 570 -2.80 -21.67 -32.05
CA GLU A 570 -4.25 -21.51 -31.89
C GLU A 570 -4.62 -21.74 -30.43
N ASP A 571 -5.46 -20.84 -29.89
CA ASP A 571 -6.16 -21.03 -28.62
C ASP A 571 -7.66 -20.89 -28.83
N TRP A 572 -8.45 -21.26 -27.84
CA TRP A 572 -9.91 -21.20 -27.89
C TRP A 572 -10.45 -20.17 -26.90
N MET A 573 -11.54 -19.52 -27.30
CA MET A 573 -12.46 -18.82 -26.41
C MET A 573 -13.78 -19.58 -26.38
N SER A 574 -14.45 -19.63 -25.24
CA SER A 574 -15.85 -20.08 -25.16
C SER A 574 -16.78 -18.89 -25.07
N VAL A 575 -17.90 -18.94 -25.80
CA VAL A 575 -18.99 -17.96 -25.74
C VAL A 575 -20.26 -18.74 -25.41
N SER A 576 -20.82 -18.48 -24.24
CA SER A 576 -21.91 -19.26 -23.66
C SER A 576 -23.09 -18.35 -23.33
N VAL A 577 -24.29 -18.69 -23.79
CA VAL A 577 -25.52 -17.90 -23.54
C VAL A 577 -26.44 -18.68 -22.60
N SER A 578 -26.78 -18.08 -21.46
CA SER A 578 -27.61 -18.72 -20.44
C SER A 578 -29.04 -18.98 -20.95
N MET A 579 -29.55 -20.19 -20.73
CA MET A 579 -30.89 -20.64 -21.15
C MET A 579 -31.85 -20.72 -19.95
N ASP A 580 -33.13 -20.39 -20.16
CA ASP A 580 -34.16 -20.49 -19.10
C ASP A 580 -34.54 -21.95 -18.87
N GLN A 581 -34.33 -22.46 -17.65
CA GLN A 581 -34.77 -23.80 -17.28
C GLN A 581 -36.23 -23.74 -16.80
N ASN A 582 -37.18 -24.09 -17.68
CA ASN A 582 -38.55 -24.37 -17.27
C ASN A 582 -38.59 -25.64 -16.38
N SER A 583 -38.94 -25.43 -15.11
CA SER A 583 -39.60 -26.35 -14.16
C SER A 583 -39.63 -27.87 -14.49
N GLY A 584 -38.97 -28.68 -13.66
CA GLY A 584 -39.39 -30.08 -13.44
C GLY A 584 -38.33 -31.18 -13.60
N LEU A 585 -37.15 -30.87 -14.13
CA LEU A 585 -36.04 -31.81 -14.21
C LEU A 585 -34.84 -31.25 -13.44
N GLN A 586 -34.73 -31.61 -12.16
CA GLN A 586 -33.40 -31.92 -11.60
C GLN A 586 -32.90 -33.17 -12.37
N SER A 587 -32.56 -32.99 -13.65
CA SER A 587 -31.94 -34.05 -14.44
C SER A 587 -30.51 -34.17 -13.96
N CYS A 588 -30.18 -35.36 -13.45
CA CYS A 588 -28.85 -35.79 -13.04
C CYS A 588 -27.77 -35.08 -13.87
N LEU A 589 -26.99 -34.20 -13.23
CA LEU A 589 -25.77 -33.66 -13.85
C LEU A 589 -24.95 -34.87 -14.30
N GLU A 590 -24.75 -35.00 -15.61
CA GLU A 590 -23.89 -36.05 -16.12
C GLU A 590 -22.49 -35.83 -15.54
N ALA A 591 -21.98 -36.86 -14.86
CA ALA A 591 -20.64 -36.82 -14.29
C ALA A 591 -19.63 -36.48 -15.39
N LEU A 592 -18.64 -35.65 -15.05
CA LEU A 592 -17.54 -35.33 -15.96
C LEU A 592 -16.93 -36.63 -16.48
N PRO A 593 -16.91 -36.87 -17.81
CA PRO A 593 -16.28 -38.05 -18.38
C PRO A 593 -14.84 -38.21 -17.89
N THR A 594 -14.43 -39.45 -17.59
CA THR A 594 -13.10 -39.74 -17.02
C THR A 594 -11.97 -39.13 -17.86
N GLU A 595 -12.07 -39.20 -19.19
CA GLU A 595 -11.07 -38.60 -20.10
C GLU A 595 -10.95 -37.07 -19.94
N LEU A 596 -12.06 -36.36 -19.67
CA LEU A 596 -12.04 -34.92 -19.42
C LEU A 596 -11.53 -34.59 -18.02
N ALA A 597 -11.79 -35.45 -17.04
CA ALA A 597 -11.24 -35.32 -15.69
C ALA A 597 -9.72 -35.52 -15.69
N GLU A 598 -9.22 -36.50 -16.44
CA GLU A 598 -7.79 -36.73 -16.66
C GLU A 598 -7.14 -35.55 -17.37
N LEU A 599 -7.74 -35.06 -18.47
CA LEU A 599 -7.26 -33.87 -19.18
C LEU A 599 -7.19 -32.64 -18.26
N GLN A 600 -8.19 -32.45 -17.39
CA GLN A 600 -8.21 -31.36 -16.42
C GLN A 600 -7.06 -31.48 -15.40
N ALA A 601 -6.76 -32.69 -14.93
CA ALA A 601 -5.67 -32.95 -14.00
C ALA A 601 -4.29 -32.77 -14.65
N GLU A 602 -4.13 -33.23 -15.90
CA GLU A 602 -2.91 -33.02 -16.69
C GLU A 602 -2.62 -31.54 -16.91
N SER A 603 -3.66 -30.75 -17.22
CA SER A 603 -3.56 -29.30 -17.36
C SER A 603 -3.10 -28.61 -16.08
N GLU A 604 -3.69 -28.99 -14.94
CA GLU A 604 -3.34 -28.42 -13.63
C GLU A 604 -1.88 -28.74 -13.25
N CYS A 605 -1.41 -29.94 -13.60
CA CYS A 605 -0.02 -30.35 -13.44
C CYS A 605 0.92 -29.57 -14.37
N PHE A 606 0.56 -29.41 -15.64
CA PHE A 606 1.29 -28.58 -16.61
C PHE A 606 1.42 -27.13 -16.10
N ARG A 607 0.33 -26.55 -15.59
CA ARG A 607 0.32 -25.21 -14.99
C ARG A 607 1.27 -25.10 -13.80
N GLN A 608 1.23 -26.04 -12.87
CA GLN A 608 2.13 -26.02 -11.70
C GLN A 608 3.60 -26.03 -12.11
N ARG A 609 3.95 -26.77 -13.17
CA ARG A 609 5.32 -26.78 -13.72
C ARG A 609 5.69 -25.45 -14.37
N VAL A 610 4.79 -24.84 -15.13
CA VAL A 610 5.01 -23.51 -15.74
C VAL A 610 5.19 -22.40 -14.68
N VAL A 611 4.45 -22.48 -13.57
CA VAL A 611 4.52 -21.49 -12.48
C VAL A 611 5.76 -21.68 -11.58
N ALA A 612 6.21 -22.92 -11.36
CA ALA A 612 7.35 -23.21 -10.48
C ALA A 612 8.71 -22.72 -11.01
N ASP A 613 8.82 -22.45 -12.32
CA ASP A 613 10.10 -22.17 -12.99
C ASP A 613 10.51 -20.68 -13.02
N GLY A 614 10.01 -19.85 -12.09
CA GLY A 614 10.66 -18.60 -11.67
C GLY A 614 11.09 -17.58 -12.74
N GLY A 615 10.44 -17.55 -13.92
CA GLY A 615 10.75 -16.63 -15.02
C GLY A 615 11.37 -17.27 -16.28
N SER A 616 11.76 -18.55 -16.26
CA SER A 616 12.21 -19.32 -17.43
C SER A 616 11.15 -20.27 -18.02
N GLY A 617 9.96 -20.35 -17.42
CA GLY A 617 8.84 -21.21 -17.86
C GLY A 617 8.37 -21.01 -19.31
N ALA A 618 8.94 -20.03 -20.03
CA ALA A 618 8.83 -19.90 -21.47
C ALA A 618 9.41 -21.09 -22.25
N GLU A 619 10.43 -21.81 -21.76
CA GLU A 619 10.98 -22.98 -22.47
C GLU A 619 10.09 -24.22 -22.34
N VAL A 620 9.63 -24.54 -21.13
CA VAL A 620 8.68 -25.64 -20.88
C VAL A 620 7.36 -25.38 -21.63
N ALA A 621 6.86 -24.15 -21.59
CA ALA A 621 5.68 -23.77 -22.35
C ALA A 621 5.92 -23.86 -23.87
N LYS A 622 7.11 -23.54 -24.39
CA LYS A 622 7.38 -23.63 -25.84
C LYS A 622 7.53 -25.08 -26.33
N SER A 623 8.09 -25.99 -25.53
CA SER A 623 8.33 -27.38 -25.94
C SER A 623 7.11 -28.29 -25.75
N GLU A 624 6.36 -28.14 -24.65
CA GLU A 624 5.25 -29.04 -24.30
C GLU A 624 3.87 -28.54 -24.78
N LYS A 625 3.65 -27.22 -24.89
CA LYS A 625 2.33 -26.63 -25.28
C LYS A 625 1.79 -27.19 -26.60
N PRO A 626 2.57 -27.36 -27.69
CA PRO A 626 2.03 -27.87 -28.95
C PRO A 626 1.48 -29.30 -28.84
N ALA A 627 2.20 -30.19 -28.15
CA ALA A 627 1.78 -31.58 -27.93
C ALA A 627 0.56 -31.65 -27.03
N PHE A 628 0.55 -30.86 -25.95
CA PHE A 628 -0.59 -30.74 -25.05
C PHE A 628 -1.84 -30.23 -25.78
N THR A 629 -1.72 -29.14 -26.55
CA THR A 629 -2.84 -28.57 -27.31
C THR A 629 -3.42 -29.58 -28.29
N LEU A 630 -2.58 -30.35 -29.00
CA LEU A 630 -3.05 -31.40 -29.91
C LEU A 630 -3.82 -32.49 -29.16
N HIS A 631 -3.30 -32.95 -28.03
CA HIS A 631 -3.97 -33.93 -27.17
C HIS A 631 -5.32 -33.40 -26.65
N ALA A 632 -5.34 -32.17 -26.12
CA ALA A 632 -6.55 -31.53 -25.60
C ALA A 632 -7.64 -31.39 -26.68
N LYS A 633 -7.28 -30.95 -27.90
CA LYS A 633 -8.21 -30.87 -29.04
C LYS A 633 -8.84 -32.22 -29.35
N ALA A 634 -8.04 -33.28 -29.43
CA ALA A 634 -8.52 -34.63 -29.75
C ALA A 634 -9.47 -35.15 -28.66
N THR A 635 -9.12 -34.95 -27.39
CA THR A 635 -9.94 -35.38 -26.25
C THR A 635 -11.24 -34.59 -26.13
N LEU A 636 -11.21 -33.26 -26.30
CA LEU A 636 -12.42 -32.42 -26.31
C LEU A 636 -13.34 -32.74 -27.49
N ALA A 637 -12.79 -33.01 -28.68
CA ALA A 637 -13.57 -33.39 -29.86
C ALA A 637 -14.33 -34.71 -29.65
N ARG A 638 -13.74 -35.70 -28.94
CA ARG A 638 -14.46 -36.94 -28.58
C ARG A 638 -15.65 -36.68 -27.66
N ALA A 639 -15.60 -35.62 -26.86
CA ALA A 639 -16.70 -35.16 -26.02
C ALA A 639 -17.68 -34.22 -26.76
N GLY A 640 -17.51 -34.00 -28.07
CA GLY A 640 -18.36 -33.11 -28.87
C GLY A 640 -18.05 -31.61 -28.69
N ILE A 641 -16.94 -31.27 -28.04
CA ILE A 641 -16.55 -29.88 -27.75
C ILE A 641 -15.45 -29.44 -28.73
N GLY A 642 -15.74 -28.41 -29.52
CA GLY A 642 -14.75 -27.82 -30.42
C GLY A 642 -15.31 -26.68 -31.28
N PRO A 643 -14.45 -26.00 -32.07
CA PRO A 643 -14.85 -24.89 -32.91
C PRO A 643 -15.81 -25.33 -34.02
N GLY A 644 -16.89 -24.57 -34.22
CA GLY A 644 -17.86 -24.80 -35.30
C GLY A 644 -18.97 -25.80 -35.01
N ASN A 645 -19.02 -26.35 -33.79
CA ASN A 645 -20.18 -27.10 -33.27
C ASN A 645 -21.26 -26.17 -32.71
#